data_AF-I0HHG1-F1
#
_entry.id   AF-I0HHG1-F1
#
_cell.length_a   1.000
_cell.length_b   1.000
_cell.length_c   1.000
_cell.angle_alpha   90.00
_cell.angle_beta   90.00
_cell.angle_gamma   90.00
#
_symmetry.space_group_name_H-M   'P 1'
#
loop_
_entity.id
_entity.type
_entity.pdbx_description
1 polymer ?
#
loop_
_entity_poly.entity_id
_entity_poly.type
_entity_poly.pdbx_seq_one_letter_code
_entity_poly.pdbx_strand_id
1 'polypeptide(L)'
;MTVETRRVPARRRIPVPRPRWIVLSVVLVLFASILVVNGVVQGEFAQDGAVESTSETDEVPDEALSGGPIIQTDGTTTTTVSPGDHQIVLTFDDGPSPEYTPEIMDVLEEYGVPGTFFMIGSEMSRYPGLTKEVLDAGHEIGIHTYTHPDMSTKNEWRRKVEMQETQYALAGAAQVTSVIFRPPYSSTVKALDNPTWAVMEEMGERGYLTVVNNLDSRDWEADVTNDDIVEAVTPDDGAGAILLFHDGGGDRSKTASALRTVIPSLQEAGYSFTTVAALTGMKTVNPTATTGEWVLGLGIVSAVLVATRATVWFTWLLVALGVLTVLRLVMMLILGRRHARRYRKGDAVWGPPYTEPVTVIVPAYNEKEIIAETLGSLVTSTHPIRIVVVDDGSDDGTAEIAEGLGHENVTVVRQPNGGKSAALNNGIAHADTDVVVMMDGDTVFEPDTVRLLVQPFADATIGAVAGNAKVANRNSMIAIWQHIEYVVGFSIDRRAYDVMRCMATVPGAIGAFRREALRQVNGLSDDTLAEDTDLTIAIIRAGWRVVYEERARAWTEAPSTMPQLWRQRYRWSYGTMQAMWKHRRALFEKGAGGRFGRRGLLNLALFQTLLPLLSPLIDVFLVYGLIFLNPTTTVIAWLGMLGVQLVSTVYAFRLDGESLKPLWRLPLQQFVYRQLMYLVLIQSVLAALGGIRLGWQKLRRTGGLNALMGQRLPTGDGSS
;
A
#
# COMPACT_ATOMS: atom_id res chain seq x y z
N MET A 1 10.68 47.76 45.40
CA MET A 1 11.18 46.82 44.38
C MET A 1 9.99 46.24 43.65
N THR A 2 9.71 46.77 42.47
CA THR A 2 8.60 46.41 41.58
C THR A 2 8.95 45.11 40.85
N VAL A 3 8.11 44.09 41.02
CA VAL A 3 8.22 42.81 40.31
C VAL A 3 7.70 43.01 38.89
N GLU A 4 8.60 42.95 37.91
CA GLU A 4 8.28 42.99 36.49
C GLU A 4 7.42 41.78 36.09
N THR A 5 6.18 42.04 35.72
CA THR A 5 5.29 41.09 35.07
C THR A 5 5.76 40.87 33.64
N ARG A 6 6.49 39.76 33.41
CA ARG A 6 6.78 39.28 32.06
C ARG A 6 5.47 39.04 31.31
N ARG A 7 5.16 39.91 30.34
CA ARG A 7 4.07 39.72 29.38
C ARG A 7 4.31 38.46 28.58
N VAL A 8 3.42 37.47 28.71
CA VAL A 8 3.35 36.31 27.83
C VAL A 8 2.94 36.83 26.43
N PRO A 9 3.71 36.55 25.36
CA PRO A 9 3.38 37.05 24.03
C PRO A 9 2.08 36.41 23.52
N ALA A 10 1.24 37.20 22.85
CA ALA A 10 -0.03 36.75 22.31
C ALA A 10 0.17 35.58 21.33
N ARG A 11 -0.49 34.45 21.59
CA ARG A 11 -0.37 33.19 20.82
C ARG A 11 -0.86 33.41 19.38
N ARG A 12 0.05 33.46 18.39
CA ARG A 12 -0.28 33.53 16.96
C ARG A 12 -0.96 32.23 16.52
N ARG A 13 -2.26 32.28 16.20
CA ARG A 13 -2.98 31.19 15.51
C ARG A 13 -2.46 31.10 14.07
N ILE A 14 -1.63 30.12 13.76
CA ILE A 14 -1.19 29.86 12.38
C ILE A 14 -2.28 29.01 11.72
N PRO A 15 -2.88 29.46 10.60
CA PRO A 15 -3.88 28.66 9.89
C PRO A 15 -3.28 27.31 9.47
N VAL A 16 -4.05 26.22 9.64
CA VAL A 16 -3.66 24.89 9.15
C VAL A 16 -3.30 25.04 7.67
N PRO A 17 -2.10 24.63 7.23
CA PRO A 17 -1.80 24.63 5.82
C PRO A 17 -2.84 23.76 5.14
N ARG A 18 -3.47 24.29 4.10
CA ARG A 18 -4.33 23.49 3.23
C ARG A 18 -3.54 22.24 2.82
N PRO A 19 -4.17 21.05 2.81
CA PRO A 19 -3.49 19.82 2.44
C PRO A 19 -2.69 20.06 1.16
N ARG A 20 -1.36 19.90 1.24
CA ARG A 20 -0.46 20.09 0.11
C ARG A 20 -0.53 18.83 -0.75
N TRP A 21 -1.67 18.66 -1.43
CA TRP A 21 -1.98 17.53 -2.32
C TRP A 21 -0.84 17.26 -3.31
N ILE A 22 -0.15 18.32 -3.72
CA ILE A 22 0.96 18.28 -4.68
C ILE A 22 2.03 17.26 -4.30
N VAL A 23 2.47 17.18 -3.04
CA VAL A 23 3.57 16.26 -2.67
C VAL A 23 3.11 14.81 -2.77
N LEU A 24 1.93 14.49 -2.23
CA LEU A 24 1.38 13.14 -2.31
C LEU A 24 1.10 12.74 -3.75
N SER A 25 0.46 13.63 -4.52
CA SER A 25 0.16 13.40 -5.93
C SER A 25 1.44 13.19 -6.74
N VAL A 26 2.50 13.97 -6.51
CA VAL A 26 3.79 13.78 -7.19
C VAL A 26 4.40 12.43 -6.83
N VAL A 27 4.41 12.04 -5.55
CA VAL A 27 4.95 10.72 -5.14
C VAL A 27 4.15 9.57 -5.75
N LEU A 28 2.81 9.64 -5.70
CA LEU A 28 1.95 8.59 -6.27
C LEU A 28 2.04 8.53 -7.80
N VAL A 29 2.15 9.68 -8.48
CA VAL A 29 2.31 9.74 -9.95
C VAL A 29 3.67 9.19 -10.35
N LEU A 30 4.77 9.61 -9.71
CA LEU A 30 6.10 9.06 -9.98
C LEU A 30 6.12 7.54 -9.76
N PHE A 31 5.52 7.08 -8.68
CA PHE A 31 5.42 5.66 -8.37
C PHE A 31 4.57 4.90 -9.40
N ALA A 32 3.42 5.46 -9.80
CA ALA A 32 2.59 4.89 -10.85
C ALA A 32 3.30 4.86 -12.21
N SER A 33 4.06 5.91 -12.56
CA SER A 33 4.85 5.96 -13.79
C SER A 33 5.93 4.87 -13.82
N ILE A 34 6.63 4.65 -12.70
CA ILE A 34 7.59 3.55 -12.56
C ILE A 34 6.91 2.20 -12.81
N LEU A 35 5.74 1.98 -12.19
CA LEU A 35 4.98 0.74 -12.38
C LEU A 35 4.48 0.59 -13.81
N VAL A 36 4.01 1.66 -14.46
CA VAL A 36 3.56 1.62 -15.87
C VAL A 36 4.71 1.25 -16.79
N VAL A 37 5.89 1.87 -16.64
CA VAL A 37 7.08 1.51 -17.43
C VAL A 37 7.40 0.02 -17.24
N ASN A 38 7.43 -0.44 -15.99
CA ASN A 38 7.68 -1.86 -15.71
C ASN A 38 6.61 -2.78 -16.30
N GLY A 39 5.34 -2.38 -16.19
CA GLY A 39 4.19 -3.13 -16.69
C GLY A 39 4.12 -3.20 -18.21
N VAL A 40 4.52 -2.15 -18.92
CA VAL A 40 4.59 -2.17 -20.40
C VAL A 40 5.73 -3.05 -20.88
N VAL A 41 6.86 -3.04 -20.17
CA VAL A 41 8.05 -3.83 -20.54
C VAL A 41 7.88 -5.32 -20.20
N GLN A 42 7.26 -5.64 -19.07
CA GLN A 42 7.06 -7.03 -18.63
C GLN A 42 5.72 -7.62 -19.05
N GLY A 43 4.75 -6.76 -19.37
CA GLY A 43 3.37 -7.18 -19.57
C GLY A 43 3.28 -8.10 -20.76
N GLU A 44 2.67 -9.26 -20.54
CA GLU A 44 2.21 -10.19 -21.58
C GLU A 44 1.19 -9.52 -22.56
N PHE A 45 0.87 -8.24 -22.38
CA PHE A 45 0.12 -7.32 -23.26
C PHE A 45 0.79 -7.05 -24.63
N ALA A 46 1.68 -7.95 -25.03
CA ALA A 46 2.59 -7.86 -26.16
C ALA A 46 2.52 -9.12 -27.03
N GLN A 47 2.04 -10.26 -26.49
CA GLN A 47 1.59 -11.35 -27.34
C GLN A 47 0.12 -11.13 -27.68
N ASP A 48 -0.15 -10.08 -28.47
CA ASP A 48 -1.39 -10.10 -29.26
C ASP A 48 -1.35 -11.40 -30.05
N GLY A 49 -2.26 -12.34 -29.73
CA GLY A 49 -2.34 -13.59 -30.47
C GLY A 49 -2.39 -13.27 -31.95
N ALA A 50 -1.51 -13.89 -32.73
CA ALA A 50 -1.43 -13.68 -34.17
C ALA A 50 -2.83 -13.72 -34.77
N VAL A 51 -3.20 -12.69 -35.54
CA VAL A 51 -4.39 -12.78 -36.38
C VAL A 51 -4.07 -13.80 -37.48
N GLU A 52 -5.01 -14.69 -37.79
CA GLU A 52 -4.85 -15.63 -38.90
C GLU A 52 -4.57 -14.84 -40.20
N SER A 53 -3.54 -15.24 -40.93
CA SER A 53 -3.22 -14.70 -42.25
C SER A 53 -4.48 -14.67 -43.13
N THR A 54 -4.65 -13.58 -43.88
CA THR A 54 -5.82 -13.45 -44.76
C THR A 54 -5.70 -14.34 -46.00
N SER A 55 -4.50 -14.87 -46.28
CA SER A 55 -4.13 -15.59 -47.51
C SER A 55 -4.33 -14.79 -48.81
N GLU A 56 -4.65 -13.50 -48.73
CA GLU A 56 -4.76 -12.60 -49.88
C GLU A 56 -3.36 -12.10 -50.26
N THR A 57 -2.95 -12.31 -51.51
CA THR A 57 -1.58 -12.02 -51.97
C THR A 57 -1.52 -11.23 -53.30
N ASP A 58 -2.61 -10.64 -53.74
CA ASP A 58 -2.69 -9.93 -55.02
C ASP A 58 -1.91 -8.61 -55.06
N GLU A 59 -1.54 -8.07 -53.90
CA GLU A 59 -0.65 -6.90 -53.78
C GLU A 59 0.83 -7.30 -53.57
N VAL A 60 1.11 -8.59 -53.35
CA VAL A 60 2.47 -9.11 -53.13
C VAL A 60 3.11 -9.47 -54.47
N PRO A 61 4.29 -8.91 -54.81
CA PRO A 61 4.98 -9.25 -56.06
C PRO A 61 5.33 -10.74 -56.14
N ASP A 62 5.21 -11.32 -57.35
CA ASP A 62 5.62 -12.71 -57.61
C ASP A 62 7.10 -12.93 -57.26
N GLU A 63 7.95 -11.91 -57.45
CA GLU A 63 9.36 -11.92 -57.07
C GLU A 63 9.59 -12.08 -55.56
N ALA A 64 8.65 -11.63 -54.73
CA ALA A 64 8.68 -11.85 -53.28
C ALA A 64 8.15 -13.24 -52.93
N LEU A 65 7.00 -13.65 -53.50
CA LEU A 65 6.36 -14.94 -53.21
C LEU A 65 7.18 -16.15 -53.66
N SER A 66 7.94 -16.01 -54.75
CA SER A 66 8.79 -17.07 -55.32
C SER A 66 10.29 -16.84 -55.09
N GLY A 67 10.64 -15.75 -54.41
CA GLY A 67 12.01 -15.33 -54.18
C GLY A 67 12.65 -15.90 -52.91
N GLY A 68 13.77 -15.29 -52.53
CA GLY A 68 14.52 -15.64 -51.33
C GLY A 68 13.97 -15.06 -50.02
N PRO A 69 14.37 -15.64 -48.88
CA PRO A 69 13.91 -15.26 -47.53
C PRO A 69 14.47 -13.91 -47.03
N ILE A 70 15.43 -13.32 -47.73
CA ILE A 70 15.93 -11.97 -47.44
C ILE A 70 15.32 -11.04 -48.48
N ILE A 71 14.48 -10.10 -48.04
CA ILE A 71 13.64 -9.27 -48.91
C ILE A 71 13.99 -7.79 -48.69
N GLN A 72 14.33 -7.12 -49.79
CA GLN A 72 14.47 -5.67 -49.84
C GLN A 72 13.46 -5.12 -50.86
N THR A 73 12.57 -4.24 -50.41
CA THR A 73 11.58 -3.57 -51.25
C THR A 73 11.54 -2.07 -50.92
N ASP A 74 11.23 -1.22 -51.88
CA ASP A 74 10.93 0.20 -51.65
C ASP A 74 9.53 0.59 -52.16
N GLY A 75 8.65 -0.41 -52.33
CA GLY A 75 7.32 -0.26 -52.92
C GLY A 75 7.32 -0.10 -54.45
N THR A 76 8.49 0.07 -55.07
CA THR A 76 8.63 0.17 -56.53
C THR A 76 9.49 -0.93 -57.13
N THR A 77 10.51 -1.38 -56.38
CA THR A 77 11.41 -2.45 -56.75
C THR A 77 11.50 -3.43 -55.61
N THR A 78 11.47 -4.72 -55.93
CA THR A 78 11.65 -5.81 -54.96
C THR A 78 12.85 -6.64 -55.40
N THR A 79 13.75 -6.90 -54.46
CA THR A 79 14.90 -7.77 -54.64
C THR A 79 14.96 -8.76 -53.50
N THR A 80 15.27 -10.02 -53.82
CA THR A 80 15.36 -11.09 -52.84
C THR A 80 16.70 -11.80 -52.92
N VAL A 81 17.18 -12.31 -51.78
CA VAL A 81 18.44 -13.05 -51.66
C VAL A 81 18.17 -14.37 -50.95
N SER A 82 18.72 -15.44 -51.52
CA SER A 82 18.69 -16.79 -50.94
C SER A 82 20.08 -17.23 -50.52
N PRO A 83 20.21 -18.04 -49.45
CA PRO A 83 21.43 -18.82 -49.22
C PRO A 83 21.75 -19.67 -50.44
N GLY A 84 23.04 -19.78 -50.80
CA GLY A 84 23.48 -20.68 -51.86
C GLY A 84 23.37 -22.16 -51.45
N ASP A 85 23.63 -23.06 -52.39
CA ASP A 85 23.65 -24.50 -52.13
C ASP A 85 24.56 -24.83 -50.93
N HIS A 86 24.05 -25.68 -50.03
CA HIS A 86 24.73 -26.07 -48.79
C HIS A 86 25.14 -24.88 -47.88
N GLN A 87 24.40 -23.76 -47.91
CA GLN A 87 24.59 -22.65 -46.97
C GLN A 87 23.43 -22.52 -45.99
N ILE A 88 23.76 -22.39 -44.71
CA ILE A 88 22.80 -22.24 -43.61
C ILE A 88 23.01 -20.92 -42.88
N VAL A 89 21.92 -20.23 -42.57
CA VAL A 89 21.91 -19.14 -41.59
C VAL A 89 21.06 -19.56 -40.42
N LEU A 90 21.64 -19.58 -39.22
CA LEU A 90 20.91 -19.83 -37.98
C LEU A 90 20.37 -18.52 -37.42
N THR A 91 19.06 -18.47 -37.20
CA THR A 91 18.38 -17.29 -36.66
C THR A 91 17.62 -17.60 -35.38
N PHE A 92 17.58 -16.63 -34.47
CA PHE A 92 17.00 -16.76 -33.13
C PHE A 92 16.06 -15.59 -32.82
N ASP A 93 14.80 -15.87 -32.49
CA ASP A 93 13.80 -14.84 -32.16
C ASP A 93 13.47 -14.79 -30.66
N ASP A 94 12.89 -13.67 -30.24
CA ASP A 94 12.32 -13.37 -28.91
C ASP A 94 13.30 -13.04 -27.77
N GLY A 95 14.60 -13.21 -27.97
CA GLY A 95 15.61 -12.90 -26.97
C GLY A 95 15.86 -11.40 -26.72
N PRO A 96 16.82 -11.08 -25.83
CA PRO A 96 17.65 -12.02 -25.10
C PRO A 96 16.97 -12.54 -23.81
N SER A 97 17.01 -13.86 -23.60
CA SER A 97 16.64 -14.50 -22.33
C SER A 97 17.88 -14.73 -21.47
N PRO A 98 17.87 -14.35 -20.17
CA PRO A 98 18.98 -14.63 -19.26
C PRO A 98 19.19 -16.13 -18.98
N GLU A 99 18.24 -16.98 -19.35
CA GLU A 99 18.32 -18.43 -19.19
C GLU A 99 18.78 -19.12 -20.47
N TYR A 100 18.17 -18.80 -21.63
CA TYR A 100 18.37 -19.58 -22.86
C TYR A 100 19.39 -19.00 -23.84
N THR A 101 19.49 -17.67 -23.96
CA THR A 101 20.46 -17.05 -24.89
C THR A 101 21.91 -17.46 -24.57
N PRO A 102 22.36 -17.49 -23.29
CA PRO A 102 23.70 -17.99 -22.96
C PRO A 102 23.89 -19.47 -23.34
N GLU A 103 22.91 -20.33 -23.07
CA GLU A 103 23.01 -21.76 -23.42
C GLU A 103 23.12 -21.98 -24.93
N ILE A 104 22.40 -21.18 -25.73
CA ILE A 104 22.49 -21.22 -27.19
C ILE A 104 23.84 -20.71 -27.66
N MET A 105 24.34 -19.58 -27.12
CA MET A 105 25.67 -19.07 -27.45
C MET A 105 26.78 -20.08 -27.15
N ASP A 106 26.71 -20.80 -26.02
CA ASP A 106 27.67 -21.86 -25.67
C ASP A 106 27.69 -22.96 -26.75
N VAL A 107 26.52 -23.34 -27.28
CA VAL A 107 26.42 -24.33 -28.36
C VAL A 107 26.97 -23.78 -29.68
N LEU A 108 26.70 -22.51 -30.01
CA LEU A 108 27.24 -21.88 -31.21
C LEU A 108 28.78 -21.77 -31.15
N GLU A 109 29.33 -21.43 -29.98
CA GLU A 109 30.78 -21.41 -29.73
C GLU A 109 31.38 -22.82 -29.82
N GLU A 110 30.74 -23.83 -29.23
CA GLU A 110 31.18 -25.23 -29.26
C GLU A 110 31.41 -25.74 -30.68
N TYR A 111 30.52 -25.40 -31.61
CA TYR A 111 30.60 -25.83 -33.02
C TYR A 111 31.22 -24.78 -33.96
N GLY A 112 31.62 -23.61 -33.44
CA GLY A 112 32.23 -22.53 -34.21
C GLY A 112 31.32 -21.95 -35.29
N VAL A 113 30.01 -21.86 -35.03
CA VAL A 113 29.02 -21.39 -35.99
C VAL A 113 28.49 -19.99 -35.61
N PRO A 114 28.29 -19.09 -36.58
CA PRO A 114 27.66 -17.81 -36.30
C PRO A 114 26.13 -17.96 -36.16
N GLY A 115 25.51 -17.02 -35.45
CA GLY A 115 24.07 -16.86 -35.33
C GLY A 115 23.63 -15.43 -35.57
N THR A 116 22.37 -15.25 -35.95
CA THR A 116 21.72 -13.94 -36.14
C THR A 116 20.49 -13.87 -35.22
N PHE A 117 20.52 -13.00 -34.22
CA PHE A 117 19.50 -12.89 -33.17
C PHE A 117 18.56 -11.72 -33.43
N PHE A 118 17.28 -11.96 -33.71
CA PHE A 118 16.24 -10.94 -33.80
C PHE A 118 15.64 -10.71 -32.41
N MET A 119 16.17 -9.67 -31.74
CA MET A 119 15.84 -9.40 -30.34
C MET A 119 14.69 -8.42 -30.17
N ILE A 120 13.91 -8.65 -29.10
CA ILE A 120 12.85 -7.74 -28.67
C ILE A 120 13.46 -6.58 -27.87
N GLY A 121 13.05 -5.35 -28.18
CA GLY A 121 13.58 -4.14 -27.56
C GLY A 121 13.36 -4.03 -26.05
N SER A 122 12.23 -4.53 -25.54
CA SER A 122 11.97 -4.61 -24.10
C SER A 122 12.96 -5.53 -23.38
N GLU A 123 13.29 -6.68 -23.98
CA GLU A 123 14.24 -7.64 -23.42
C GLU A 123 15.67 -7.13 -23.51
N MET A 124 16.06 -6.47 -24.61
CA MET A 124 17.35 -5.76 -24.69
C MET A 124 17.48 -4.68 -23.61
N SER A 125 16.39 -3.99 -23.28
CA SER A 125 16.38 -2.97 -22.22
C SER A 125 16.45 -3.56 -20.81
N ARG A 126 15.95 -4.78 -20.61
CA ARG A 126 16.03 -5.51 -19.34
C ARG A 126 17.39 -6.17 -19.13
N TYR A 127 17.98 -6.69 -20.20
CA TYR A 127 19.24 -7.44 -20.20
C TYR A 127 20.30 -6.84 -21.14
N PRO A 128 20.63 -5.54 -21.01
CA PRO A 128 21.54 -4.86 -21.93
C PRO A 128 22.96 -5.44 -21.94
N GLY A 129 23.39 -6.04 -20.81
CA GLY A 129 24.67 -6.75 -20.72
C GLY A 129 24.71 -7.97 -21.64
N LEU A 130 23.63 -8.75 -21.68
CA LEU A 130 23.52 -9.95 -22.50
C LEU A 130 23.42 -9.61 -23.99
N THR A 131 22.68 -8.56 -24.36
CA THR A 131 22.68 -8.03 -25.73
C THR A 131 24.10 -7.67 -26.19
N LYS A 132 24.89 -7.05 -25.31
CA LYS A 132 26.28 -6.72 -25.62
C LYS A 132 27.16 -7.97 -25.73
N GLU A 133 26.96 -8.97 -24.87
CA GLU A 133 27.68 -10.25 -24.91
C GLU A 133 27.44 -10.99 -26.24
N VAL A 134 26.20 -11.02 -26.74
CA VAL A 134 25.87 -11.62 -28.06
C VAL A 134 26.67 -10.95 -29.17
N LEU A 135 26.74 -9.61 -29.19
CA LEU A 135 27.52 -8.87 -30.19
C LEU A 135 29.03 -9.09 -30.02
N ASP A 136 29.53 -9.06 -28.79
CA ASP A 136 30.95 -9.26 -28.47
C ASP A 136 31.42 -10.70 -28.82
N ALA A 137 30.51 -11.68 -28.81
CA ALA A 137 30.73 -13.06 -29.28
C ALA A 137 30.78 -13.21 -30.81
N GLY A 138 30.52 -12.13 -31.56
CA GLY A 138 30.60 -12.10 -33.02
C GLY A 138 29.32 -12.51 -33.75
N HIS A 139 28.19 -12.55 -33.05
CA HIS A 139 26.88 -12.79 -33.63
C HIS A 139 26.24 -11.50 -34.17
N GLU A 140 25.29 -11.65 -35.08
CA GLU A 140 24.53 -10.53 -35.63
C GLU A 140 23.27 -10.27 -34.80
N ILE A 141 22.84 -9.01 -34.71
CA ILE A 141 21.59 -8.64 -34.02
C ILE A 141 20.65 -7.94 -34.99
N GLY A 142 19.48 -8.53 -35.19
CA GLY A 142 18.32 -7.91 -35.84
C GLY A 142 17.32 -7.36 -34.83
N ILE A 143 16.41 -6.53 -35.33
CA ILE A 143 15.31 -6.01 -34.51
C ILE A 143 14.03 -6.80 -34.71
N HIS A 144 13.34 -7.09 -33.61
CA HIS A 144 12.08 -7.84 -33.58
C HIS A 144 10.96 -7.05 -32.87
N THR A 145 10.92 -5.73 -33.10
CA THR A 145 10.03 -4.75 -32.42
C THR A 145 10.28 -4.60 -30.90
N TYR A 146 9.65 -3.62 -30.24
CA TYR A 146 9.97 -3.29 -28.85
C TYR A 146 9.11 -4.09 -27.88
N THR A 147 7.82 -4.25 -28.17
CA THR A 147 6.87 -5.05 -27.37
C THR A 147 6.22 -6.17 -28.18
N HIS A 148 6.89 -6.72 -29.20
CA HIS A 148 6.44 -7.89 -29.96
C HIS A 148 4.99 -7.85 -30.57
N PRO A 149 4.40 -6.70 -30.97
CA PRO A 149 3.06 -6.72 -31.54
C PRO A 149 3.04 -7.29 -32.96
N ASP A 150 1.90 -7.84 -33.38
CA ASP A 150 1.63 -8.05 -34.80
C ASP A 150 1.53 -6.70 -35.52
N MET A 151 2.56 -6.40 -36.31
CA MET A 151 2.75 -5.12 -37.00
C MET A 151 1.64 -4.83 -38.02
N SER A 152 1.03 -5.86 -38.62
CA SER A 152 -0.03 -5.73 -39.63
C SER A 152 -1.30 -5.11 -39.02
N THR A 153 -1.54 -5.35 -37.73
CA THR A 153 -2.71 -4.85 -36.99
C THR A 153 -2.54 -3.44 -36.45
N LYS A 154 -1.32 -2.89 -36.47
CA LYS A 154 -1.00 -1.59 -35.88
C LYS A 154 -1.12 -0.47 -36.90
N ASN A 155 -1.20 0.76 -36.42
CA ASN A 155 -1.10 1.94 -37.28
C ASN A 155 0.37 2.34 -37.47
N GLU A 156 0.64 3.15 -38.50
CA GLU A 156 1.99 3.62 -38.86
C GLU A 156 2.72 4.25 -37.67
N TRP A 157 2.02 5.06 -36.86
CA TRP A 157 2.62 5.69 -35.67
C TRP A 157 3.11 4.65 -34.66
N ARG A 158 2.30 3.63 -34.35
CA ARG A 158 2.72 2.59 -33.39
C ARG A 158 3.87 1.77 -33.96
N ARG A 159 3.81 1.34 -35.22
CA ARG A 159 4.92 0.64 -35.89
C ARG A 159 6.22 1.45 -35.84
N LYS A 160 6.15 2.75 -36.13
CA LYS A 160 7.30 3.65 -36.03
C LYS A 160 7.90 3.68 -34.62
N VAL A 161 7.06 3.79 -33.59
CA VAL A 161 7.52 3.80 -32.19
C VAL A 161 8.18 2.47 -31.83
N GLU A 162 7.58 1.34 -32.16
CA GLU A 162 8.15 0.00 -31.95
C GLU A 162 9.56 -0.10 -32.52
N MET A 163 9.73 0.29 -33.78
CA MET A 163 11.02 0.20 -34.47
C MET A 163 12.04 1.17 -33.88
N GLN A 164 11.65 2.41 -33.59
CA GLN A 164 12.57 3.42 -33.05
C GLN A 164 13.01 3.09 -31.62
N GLU A 165 12.09 2.66 -30.75
CA GLU A 165 12.43 2.27 -29.38
C GLU A 165 13.33 1.04 -29.36
N THR A 166 13.13 0.09 -30.27
CA THR A 166 14.01 -1.09 -30.41
C THR A 166 15.43 -0.69 -30.82
N GLN A 167 15.56 0.22 -31.78
CA GLN A 167 16.86 0.75 -32.19
C GLN A 167 17.56 1.48 -31.06
N TYR A 168 16.84 2.30 -30.29
CA TYR A 168 17.41 2.97 -29.13
C TYR A 168 17.77 1.97 -28.02
N ALA A 169 17.00 0.91 -27.80
CA ALA A 169 17.35 -0.14 -26.86
C ALA A 169 18.68 -0.80 -27.25
N LEU A 170 18.85 -1.18 -28.52
CA LEU A 170 20.09 -1.76 -29.05
C LEU A 170 21.26 -0.76 -28.96
N ALA A 171 21.04 0.51 -29.31
CA ALA A 171 22.06 1.55 -29.20
C ALA A 171 22.49 1.77 -27.74
N GLY A 172 21.54 1.77 -26.81
CA GLY A 172 21.80 1.91 -25.38
C GLY A 172 22.52 0.71 -24.77
N ALA A 173 22.19 -0.50 -25.22
CA ALA A 173 22.76 -1.75 -24.74
C ALA A 173 24.16 -2.03 -25.30
N ALA A 174 24.35 -1.88 -26.61
CA ALA A 174 25.52 -2.37 -27.33
C ALA A 174 26.22 -1.32 -28.22
N GLN A 175 25.76 -0.06 -28.23
CA GLN A 175 26.34 1.05 -29.03
C GLN A 175 26.30 0.83 -30.55
N VAL A 176 25.39 -0.01 -31.02
CA VAL A 176 25.12 -0.27 -32.44
C VAL A 176 23.64 -0.07 -32.74
N THR A 177 23.29 0.07 -34.02
CA THR A 177 21.92 -0.08 -34.51
C THR A 177 21.84 -1.37 -35.35
N SER A 178 20.67 -1.69 -35.90
CA SER A 178 20.54 -2.78 -36.88
C SER A 178 19.89 -2.30 -38.16
N VAL A 179 20.31 -2.87 -39.30
CA VAL A 179 19.65 -2.67 -40.59
C VAL A 179 18.77 -3.85 -40.99
N ILE A 180 18.76 -4.94 -40.20
CA ILE A 180 17.93 -6.11 -40.47
C ILE A 180 16.77 -6.18 -39.48
N PHE A 181 15.60 -6.58 -39.99
CA PHE A 181 14.36 -6.67 -39.24
C PHE A 181 13.65 -7.98 -39.58
N ARG A 182 12.99 -8.55 -38.57
CA ARG A 182 12.03 -9.64 -38.75
C ARG A 182 10.70 -9.25 -38.12
N PRO A 183 9.58 -9.28 -38.86
CA PRO A 183 8.27 -9.00 -38.29
C PRO A 183 7.83 -10.13 -37.34
N PRO A 184 7.25 -9.82 -36.16
CA PRO A 184 6.58 -10.81 -35.34
C PRO A 184 5.49 -11.56 -36.11
N TYR A 185 5.36 -12.86 -35.87
CA TYR A 185 4.32 -13.76 -36.42
C TYR A 185 4.32 -14.01 -37.94
N SER A 186 5.13 -13.32 -38.74
CA SER A 186 5.25 -13.55 -40.19
C SER A 186 6.66 -14.06 -40.52
N SER A 187 6.83 -15.38 -40.34
CA SER A 187 8.14 -16.01 -40.32
C SER A 187 8.54 -16.67 -41.64
N THR A 188 7.65 -16.88 -42.62
CA THR A 188 8.05 -17.53 -43.90
C THR A 188 7.59 -16.78 -45.13
N VAL A 189 8.30 -16.96 -46.25
CA VAL A 189 7.91 -16.41 -47.57
C VAL A 189 6.49 -16.86 -47.97
N LYS A 190 6.11 -18.08 -47.61
CA LYS A 190 4.78 -18.65 -47.90
C LYS A 190 3.66 -18.06 -47.04
N ALA A 191 4.00 -17.40 -45.93
CA ALA A 191 3.06 -16.75 -45.04
C ALA A 191 2.86 -15.25 -45.37
N LEU A 192 3.45 -14.77 -46.47
CA LEU A 192 3.24 -13.41 -46.94
C LEU A 192 1.82 -13.21 -47.46
N ASP A 193 1.21 -12.10 -47.06
CA ASP A 193 -0.10 -11.62 -47.48
C ASP A 193 -0.08 -10.09 -47.64
N ASN A 194 -1.14 -9.50 -48.18
CA ASN A 194 -1.19 -8.06 -48.45
C ASN A 194 -0.92 -7.21 -47.19
N PRO A 195 -1.51 -7.50 -46.00
CA PRO A 195 -1.23 -6.74 -44.79
C PRO A 195 0.23 -6.80 -44.34
N THR A 196 0.86 -7.98 -44.41
CA THR A 196 2.27 -8.14 -44.03
C THR A 196 3.21 -7.50 -45.06
N TRP A 197 2.87 -7.56 -46.35
CA TRP A 197 3.63 -6.93 -47.42
C TRP A 197 3.69 -5.40 -47.28
N ALA A 198 2.57 -4.75 -46.97
CA ALA A 198 2.54 -3.31 -46.70
C ALA A 198 3.49 -2.89 -45.56
N VAL A 199 3.66 -3.77 -44.55
CA VAL A 199 4.65 -3.53 -43.49
C VAL A 199 6.07 -3.65 -44.04
N MET A 200 6.35 -4.62 -44.89
CA MET A 200 7.68 -4.80 -45.50
C MET A 200 8.06 -3.63 -46.41
N GLU A 201 7.13 -3.11 -47.20
CA GLU A 201 7.33 -1.89 -48.01
C GLU A 201 7.67 -0.71 -47.10
N GLU A 202 6.90 -0.49 -46.04
CA GLU A 202 7.17 0.59 -45.08
C GLU A 202 8.54 0.45 -44.42
N MET A 203 8.94 -0.78 -44.06
CA MET A 203 10.25 -1.03 -43.44
C MET A 203 11.40 -0.84 -44.43
N GLY A 204 11.21 -1.26 -45.68
CA GLY A 204 12.18 -1.08 -46.74
C GLY A 204 12.39 0.38 -47.14
N GLU A 205 11.33 1.19 -47.21
CA GLU A 205 11.42 2.66 -47.36
C GLU A 205 12.23 3.32 -46.24
N ARG A 206 12.22 2.71 -45.04
CA ARG A 206 13.00 3.16 -43.86
C ARG A 206 14.42 2.60 -43.84
N GLY A 207 14.81 1.83 -44.85
CA GLY A 207 16.15 1.28 -45.01
C GLY A 207 16.40 -0.04 -44.27
N TYR A 208 15.35 -0.74 -43.86
CA TYR A 208 15.48 -2.08 -43.28
C TYR A 208 15.47 -3.16 -44.37
N LEU A 209 16.31 -4.17 -44.15
CA LEU A 209 16.27 -5.43 -44.86
C LEU A 209 15.42 -6.41 -44.07
N THR A 210 14.34 -6.92 -44.68
CA THR A 210 13.45 -7.87 -44.01
C THR A 210 14.02 -9.28 -44.16
N VAL A 211 14.15 -10.01 -43.06
CA VAL A 211 14.66 -11.38 -43.03
C VAL A 211 13.60 -12.31 -42.45
N VAL A 212 13.02 -13.14 -43.31
CA VAL A 212 12.14 -14.26 -42.92
C VAL A 212 12.96 -15.57 -42.92
N ASN A 213 12.35 -16.70 -42.61
CA ASN A 213 12.98 -18.03 -42.64
C ASN A 213 12.37 -18.94 -43.70
N ASN A 214 13.13 -19.98 -44.05
CA ASN A 214 12.66 -21.07 -44.91
C ASN A 214 12.02 -22.17 -44.08
N LEU A 215 12.65 -22.49 -42.94
CA LEU A 215 12.28 -23.59 -42.06
C LEU A 215 12.14 -23.07 -40.63
N ASP A 216 11.11 -23.53 -39.94
CA ASP A 216 10.77 -23.15 -38.57
C ASP A 216 10.89 -24.38 -37.68
N SER A 217 11.71 -24.29 -36.64
CA SER A 217 11.93 -25.38 -35.68
C SER A 217 10.69 -25.76 -34.88
N ARG A 218 9.73 -24.83 -34.72
CA ARG A 218 8.58 -24.98 -33.82
C ARG A 218 8.98 -25.32 -32.38
N ASP A 219 10.19 -24.91 -31.97
CA ASP A 219 10.74 -25.16 -30.64
C ASP A 219 9.98 -24.44 -29.51
N TRP A 220 9.10 -23.50 -29.86
CA TRP A 220 8.16 -22.82 -28.96
C TRP A 220 6.90 -23.64 -28.63
N GLU A 221 6.59 -24.69 -29.38
CA GLU A 221 5.43 -25.55 -29.14
C GLU A 221 5.68 -26.52 -27.97
N ALA A 222 4.73 -26.60 -27.03
CA ALA A 222 4.90 -27.41 -25.81
C ALA A 222 5.10 -28.92 -26.10
N ASP A 223 4.41 -29.43 -27.12
CA ASP A 223 4.33 -30.87 -27.43
C ASP A 223 5.40 -31.37 -28.43
N VAL A 224 6.22 -30.47 -28.98
CA VAL A 224 7.28 -30.80 -29.96
C VAL A 224 8.49 -31.46 -29.30
N THR A 225 9.01 -32.54 -29.88
CA THR A 225 10.23 -33.24 -29.39
C THR A 225 11.50 -32.74 -30.08
N ASN A 226 12.68 -33.09 -29.55
CA ASN A 226 13.94 -32.75 -30.22
C ASN A 226 14.03 -33.35 -31.63
N ASP A 227 13.48 -34.54 -31.85
CA ASP A 227 13.50 -35.18 -33.18
C ASP A 227 12.59 -34.43 -34.15
N ASP A 228 11.43 -33.97 -33.69
CA ASP A 228 10.52 -33.12 -34.49
C ASP A 228 11.17 -31.79 -34.88
N ILE A 229 11.96 -31.19 -33.98
CA ILE A 229 12.74 -29.97 -34.25
C ILE A 229 13.78 -30.24 -35.34
N VAL A 230 14.56 -31.33 -35.18
CA VAL A 230 15.60 -31.71 -36.15
C VAL A 230 14.99 -31.95 -37.53
N GLU A 231 13.87 -32.68 -37.60
CA GLU A 231 13.14 -32.93 -38.84
C GLU A 231 12.66 -31.61 -39.48
N ALA A 232 12.08 -30.71 -38.69
CA ALA A 232 11.51 -29.46 -39.19
C ALA A 232 12.55 -28.49 -39.78
N VAL A 233 13.80 -28.53 -39.30
CA VAL A 233 14.88 -27.65 -39.75
C VAL A 233 15.90 -28.31 -40.69
N THR A 234 15.67 -29.57 -41.08
CA THR A 234 16.52 -30.25 -42.07
C THR A 234 16.12 -29.80 -43.48
N PRO A 235 17.01 -29.14 -44.25
CA PRO A 235 16.69 -28.73 -45.61
C PRO A 235 16.57 -29.90 -46.58
N ASP A 236 15.85 -29.67 -47.69
CA ASP A 236 15.87 -30.57 -48.84
C ASP A 236 17.30 -30.74 -49.38
N ASP A 237 17.61 -31.90 -49.95
CA ASP A 237 18.97 -32.35 -50.31
C ASP A 237 19.79 -31.27 -51.05
N GLY A 238 20.75 -30.69 -50.33
CA GLY A 238 21.69 -29.67 -50.81
C GLY A 238 21.17 -28.23 -50.87
N ALA A 239 19.89 -27.98 -50.57
CA ALA A 239 19.29 -26.65 -50.61
C ALA A 239 19.75 -25.77 -49.43
N GLY A 240 20.17 -24.54 -49.71
CA GLY A 240 20.46 -23.55 -48.67
C GLY A 240 19.21 -23.05 -47.96
N ALA A 241 19.31 -22.70 -46.68
CA ALA A 241 18.16 -22.30 -45.86
C ALA A 241 18.52 -21.33 -44.72
N ILE A 242 17.56 -20.48 -44.38
CA ILE A 242 17.52 -19.74 -43.11
C ILE A 242 16.64 -20.53 -42.15
N LEU A 243 17.23 -20.97 -41.02
CA LEU A 243 16.56 -21.76 -39.98
C LEU A 243 16.16 -20.86 -38.82
N LEU A 244 14.91 -20.96 -38.37
CA LEU A 244 14.38 -20.22 -37.22
C LEU A 244 14.33 -21.10 -35.97
N PHE A 245 14.92 -20.59 -34.90
CA PHE A 245 14.80 -21.06 -33.52
C PHE A 245 14.41 -19.88 -32.62
N HIS A 246 14.09 -20.14 -31.35
CA HIS A 246 13.75 -19.08 -30.40
C HIS A 246 14.67 -19.14 -29.18
N ASP A 247 15.18 -17.98 -28.77
CA ASP A 247 15.98 -17.83 -27.55
C ASP A 247 15.23 -17.09 -26.43
N GLY A 248 13.97 -16.70 -26.66
CA GLY A 248 13.07 -16.10 -25.66
C GLY A 248 11.60 -16.46 -25.88
N GLY A 249 10.68 -15.73 -25.25
CA GLY A 249 9.23 -15.85 -25.56
C GLY A 249 8.49 -17.06 -24.96
N GLY A 250 9.04 -17.72 -23.94
CA GLY A 250 8.42 -18.87 -23.27
C GLY A 250 9.45 -19.89 -22.78
N ASP A 251 9.02 -21.13 -22.59
CA ASP A 251 9.94 -22.25 -22.34
C ASP A 251 10.70 -22.57 -23.64
N ARG A 252 12.05 -22.53 -23.59
CA ARG A 252 12.96 -22.85 -24.70
C ARG A 252 14.03 -23.87 -24.30
N SER A 253 13.72 -24.67 -23.27
CA SER A 253 14.65 -25.68 -22.71
C SER A 253 15.11 -26.73 -23.73
N LYS A 254 14.39 -26.91 -24.84
CA LYS A 254 14.70 -27.88 -25.90
C LYS A 254 15.64 -27.31 -26.97
N THR A 255 15.67 -25.99 -27.18
CA THR A 255 16.37 -25.35 -28.30
C THR A 255 17.87 -25.64 -28.31
N ALA A 256 18.57 -25.39 -27.19
CA ALA A 256 20.00 -25.67 -27.09
C ALA A 256 20.32 -27.16 -27.27
N SER A 257 19.46 -28.05 -26.77
CA SER A 257 19.64 -29.49 -26.95
C SER A 257 19.42 -29.93 -28.40
N ALA A 258 18.47 -29.34 -29.12
CA ALA A 258 18.23 -29.65 -30.52
C ALA A 258 19.39 -29.16 -31.40
N LEU A 259 19.92 -27.96 -31.13
CA LEU A 259 21.08 -27.41 -31.85
C LEU A 259 22.32 -28.31 -31.76
N ARG A 260 22.57 -28.94 -30.60
CA ARG A 260 23.66 -29.93 -30.43
C ARG A 260 23.53 -31.17 -31.33
N THR A 261 22.34 -31.42 -31.90
CA THR A 261 22.12 -32.47 -32.89
C THR A 261 22.15 -31.90 -34.31
N VAL A 262 21.44 -30.78 -34.54
CA VAL A 262 21.26 -30.17 -35.86
C VAL A 262 22.59 -29.70 -36.45
N ILE A 263 23.38 -28.93 -35.69
CA ILE A 263 24.62 -28.31 -36.19
C ILE A 263 25.61 -29.37 -36.70
N PRO A 264 26.04 -30.37 -35.88
CA PRO A 264 26.99 -31.38 -36.36
C PRO A 264 26.40 -32.22 -37.51
N SER A 265 25.11 -32.55 -37.49
CA SER A 265 24.48 -33.31 -38.59
C SER A 265 24.55 -32.57 -39.93
N LEU A 266 24.30 -31.25 -39.93
CA LEU A 266 24.42 -30.42 -41.12
C LEU A 266 25.89 -30.25 -41.55
N GLN A 267 26.82 -30.08 -40.62
CA GLN A 267 28.26 -30.04 -40.93
C GLN A 267 28.74 -31.35 -41.58
N GLU A 268 28.30 -32.50 -41.06
CA GLU A 268 28.60 -33.83 -41.62
C GLU A 268 27.99 -34.02 -43.02
N ALA A 269 26.82 -33.43 -43.26
CA ALA A 269 26.17 -33.40 -44.58
C ALA A 269 26.78 -32.37 -45.55
N GLY A 270 27.84 -31.65 -45.14
CA GLY A 270 28.59 -30.73 -46.01
C GLY A 270 28.05 -29.29 -46.05
N TYR A 271 27.12 -28.94 -45.16
CA TYR A 271 26.63 -27.56 -45.04
C TYR A 271 27.65 -26.65 -44.37
N SER A 272 27.71 -25.41 -44.86
CA SER A 272 28.49 -24.31 -44.29
C SER A 272 27.55 -23.31 -43.62
N PHE A 273 27.98 -22.76 -42.48
CA PHE A 273 27.21 -21.75 -41.76
C PHE A 273 27.71 -20.35 -42.13
N THR A 274 26.79 -19.45 -42.44
CA THR A 274 27.05 -18.08 -42.86
C THR A 274 26.10 -17.11 -42.15
N THR A 275 26.26 -15.82 -42.41
CA THR A 275 25.47 -14.76 -41.77
C THR A 275 24.66 -13.97 -42.79
N VAL A 276 23.71 -13.15 -42.33
CA VAL A 276 22.92 -12.30 -43.22
C VAL A 276 23.83 -11.28 -43.91
N ALA A 277 24.77 -10.66 -43.18
CA ALA A 277 25.71 -9.71 -43.78
C ALA A 277 26.51 -10.34 -44.92
N ALA A 278 27.00 -11.57 -44.73
CA ALA A 278 27.80 -12.27 -45.72
C ALA A 278 27.00 -12.59 -46.98
N LEU A 279 25.74 -13.05 -46.84
CA LEU A 279 24.86 -13.35 -47.97
C LEU A 279 24.52 -12.11 -48.81
N THR A 280 24.36 -10.95 -48.15
CA THR A 280 24.00 -9.70 -48.83
C THR A 280 25.20 -8.86 -49.24
N GLY A 281 26.43 -9.34 -49.02
CA GLY A 281 27.66 -8.59 -49.31
C GLY A 281 27.87 -7.35 -48.43
N MET A 282 27.20 -7.27 -47.27
CA MET A 282 27.37 -6.20 -46.30
C MET A 282 28.60 -6.46 -45.42
N LYS A 283 29.26 -5.38 -44.99
CA LYS A 283 30.37 -5.49 -44.02
C LYS A 283 29.87 -5.84 -42.61
N THR A 284 28.69 -5.34 -42.24
CA THR A 284 28.02 -5.60 -40.97
C THR A 284 26.54 -5.24 -41.12
N VAL A 285 25.67 -5.97 -40.41
CA VAL A 285 24.27 -5.58 -40.20
C VAL A 285 24.08 -4.68 -38.97
N ASN A 286 25.12 -4.52 -38.16
CA ASN A 286 25.12 -3.72 -36.93
C ASN A 286 26.09 -2.54 -37.00
N PRO A 287 25.75 -1.45 -37.72
CA PRO A 287 26.59 -0.26 -37.76
C PRO A 287 26.65 0.44 -36.40
N THR A 288 27.72 1.20 -36.14
CA THR A 288 27.89 1.95 -34.89
C THR A 288 26.81 3.01 -34.75
N ALA A 289 26.16 3.07 -33.59
CA ALA A 289 25.15 4.07 -33.28
C ALA A 289 25.79 5.46 -33.19
N THR A 290 25.03 6.48 -33.59
CA THR A 290 25.41 7.88 -33.35
C THR A 290 25.39 8.19 -31.85
N THR A 291 26.13 9.23 -31.45
CA THR A 291 26.10 9.71 -30.05
C THR A 291 24.69 10.06 -29.58
N GLY A 292 23.84 10.58 -30.47
CA GLY A 292 22.45 10.93 -30.14
C GLY A 292 21.60 9.69 -29.84
N GLU A 293 21.67 8.67 -30.71
CA GLU A 293 20.98 7.39 -30.53
C GLU A 293 21.44 6.69 -29.25
N TRP A 294 22.75 6.67 -28.99
CA TRP A 294 23.31 6.08 -27.78
C TRP A 294 22.81 6.77 -26.50
N VAL A 295 22.79 8.11 -26.45
CA VAL A 295 22.31 8.86 -25.28
C VAL A 295 20.82 8.64 -25.04
N LEU A 296 20.00 8.64 -26.10
CA LEU A 296 18.57 8.32 -25.99
C LEU A 296 18.35 6.88 -25.53
N GLY A 297 19.12 5.94 -26.08
CA GLY A 297 19.14 4.53 -25.69
C GLY A 297 19.49 4.32 -24.23
N LEU A 298 20.55 4.98 -23.74
CA LEU A 298 20.90 4.98 -22.32
C LEU A 298 19.76 5.46 -21.43
N GLY A 299 18.99 6.47 -21.88
CA GLY A 299 17.81 6.96 -21.20
C GLY A 299 16.73 5.88 -21.05
N ILE A 300 16.39 5.20 -22.15
CA ILE A 300 15.39 4.12 -22.18
C ILE A 300 15.84 2.95 -21.30
N VAL A 301 17.04 2.40 -21.56
CA VAL A 301 17.59 1.27 -20.81
C VAL A 301 17.66 1.59 -19.31
N SER A 302 18.13 2.78 -18.93
CA SER A 302 18.18 3.20 -17.53
C SER A 302 16.80 3.31 -16.89
N ALA A 303 15.81 3.85 -17.62
CA ALA A 303 14.44 3.95 -17.13
C ALA A 303 13.84 2.56 -16.87
N VAL A 304 14.03 1.61 -17.79
CA VAL A 304 13.57 0.23 -17.65
C VAL A 304 14.25 -0.47 -16.47
N LEU A 305 15.57 -0.35 -16.32
CA LEU A 305 16.30 -0.95 -15.21
C LEU A 305 15.88 -0.37 -13.85
N VAL A 306 15.72 0.95 -13.76
CA VAL A 306 15.22 1.62 -12.55
C VAL A 306 13.80 1.13 -12.25
N ALA A 307 12.93 1.06 -13.26
CA ALA A 307 11.55 0.64 -13.08
C ALA A 307 11.45 -0.81 -12.61
N THR A 308 12.21 -1.71 -13.21
CA THR A 308 12.28 -3.14 -12.86
C THR A 308 12.79 -3.33 -11.44
N ARG A 309 13.95 -2.74 -11.11
CA ARG A 309 14.54 -2.86 -9.77
C ARG A 309 13.67 -2.25 -8.68
N ALA A 310 13.08 -1.08 -8.95
CA ALA A 310 12.17 -0.43 -8.02
C ALA A 310 10.94 -1.30 -7.78
N THR A 311 10.31 -1.84 -8.83
CA THR A 311 9.12 -2.69 -8.70
C THR A 311 9.42 -3.94 -7.86
N VAL A 312 10.54 -4.63 -8.12
CA VAL A 312 10.97 -5.79 -7.30
C VAL A 312 11.18 -5.38 -5.83
N TRP A 313 11.89 -4.28 -5.58
CA TRP A 313 12.13 -3.79 -4.23
C TRP A 313 10.82 -3.47 -3.48
N PHE A 314 9.91 -2.78 -4.15
CA PHE A 314 8.60 -2.43 -3.58
C PHE A 314 7.73 -3.66 -3.33
N THR A 315 7.75 -4.66 -4.21
CA THR A 315 7.06 -5.93 -4.00
C THR A 315 7.54 -6.59 -2.71
N TRP A 316 8.86 -6.71 -2.51
CA TRP A 316 9.42 -7.28 -1.28
C TRP A 316 9.13 -6.43 -0.04
N LEU A 317 9.14 -5.10 -0.17
CA LEU A 317 8.73 -4.19 0.91
C LEU A 317 7.27 -4.44 1.32
N LEU A 318 6.35 -4.55 0.35
CA LEU A 318 4.94 -4.81 0.63
C LEU A 318 4.72 -6.20 1.24
N VAL A 319 5.43 -7.22 0.77
CA VAL A 319 5.41 -8.56 1.38
C VAL A 319 5.88 -8.48 2.84
N ALA A 320 6.99 -7.80 3.12
CA ALA A 320 7.51 -7.64 4.47
C ALA A 320 6.52 -6.90 5.40
N LEU A 321 5.90 -5.82 4.91
CA LEU A 321 4.87 -5.07 5.64
C LEU A 321 3.60 -5.91 5.87
N GLY A 322 3.20 -6.72 4.89
CA GLY A 322 2.09 -7.67 4.98
C GLY A 322 2.34 -8.72 6.06
N VAL A 323 3.50 -9.39 6.01
CA VAL A 323 3.93 -10.36 7.03
C VAL A 323 3.94 -9.72 8.41
N LEU A 324 4.54 -8.54 8.55
CA LEU A 324 4.59 -7.81 9.81
C LEU A 324 3.19 -7.49 10.36
N THR A 325 2.24 -7.10 9.48
CA THR A 325 0.85 -6.84 9.85
C THR A 325 0.14 -8.10 10.36
N VAL A 326 0.34 -9.23 9.67
CA VAL A 326 -0.22 -10.53 10.08
C VAL A 326 0.38 -10.97 11.41
N LEU A 327 1.71 -10.89 11.58
CA LEU A 327 2.37 -11.22 12.84
C LEU A 327 1.87 -10.35 14.00
N ARG A 328 1.72 -9.04 13.79
CA ARG A 328 1.10 -8.15 14.78
C ARG A 328 -0.31 -8.60 15.11
N LEU A 329 -1.15 -8.86 14.10
CA LEU A 329 -2.54 -9.26 14.32
C LEU A 329 -2.61 -10.55 15.15
N VAL A 330 -1.84 -11.57 14.78
CA VAL A 330 -1.77 -12.84 15.54
C VAL A 330 -1.31 -12.59 16.97
N MET A 331 -0.27 -11.78 17.17
CA MET A 331 0.20 -11.40 18.50
C MET A 331 -0.91 -10.73 19.33
N MET A 332 -1.61 -9.73 18.75
CA MET A 332 -2.68 -9.01 19.45
C MET A 332 -3.85 -9.94 19.79
N LEU A 333 -4.23 -10.86 18.90
CA LEU A 333 -5.27 -11.85 19.17
C LEU A 333 -4.90 -12.79 20.32
N ILE A 334 -3.66 -13.28 20.35
CA ILE A 334 -3.16 -14.14 21.43
C ILE A 334 -3.16 -13.39 22.77
N LEU A 335 -2.66 -12.15 22.79
CA LEU A 335 -2.61 -11.33 24.00
C LEU A 335 -4.00 -10.91 24.48
N GLY A 336 -4.90 -10.55 23.56
CA GLY A 336 -6.30 -10.25 23.86
C GLY A 336 -7.03 -11.46 24.48
N ARG A 337 -6.79 -12.67 23.96
CA ARG A 337 -7.32 -13.91 24.56
C ARG A 337 -6.75 -14.18 25.96
N ARG A 338 -5.46 -13.92 26.19
CA ARG A 338 -4.82 -14.04 27.52
C ARG A 338 -5.44 -13.06 28.51
N HIS A 339 -5.69 -11.82 28.10
CA HIS A 339 -6.40 -10.82 28.91
C HIS A 339 -7.81 -11.30 29.27
N ALA A 340 -8.62 -11.69 28.28
CA ALA A 340 -9.99 -12.16 28.48
C ALA A 340 -10.06 -13.35 29.47
N ARG A 341 -9.10 -14.28 29.41
CA ARG A 341 -8.99 -15.40 30.35
C ARG A 341 -8.67 -14.96 31.78
N ARG A 342 -7.87 -13.90 31.96
CA ARG A 342 -7.56 -13.34 33.28
C ARG A 342 -8.79 -12.67 33.90
N TYR A 343 -9.52 -11.87 33.12
CA TYR A 343 -10.70 -11.13 33.58
C TYR A 343 -11.92 -12.01 33.85
N ARG A 344 -12.01 -13.19 33.22
CA ARG A 344 -13.02 -14.21 33.57
C ARG A 344 -12.97 -14.68 35.03
N LYS A 345 -11.89 -14.38 35.76
CA LYS A 345 -11.75 -14.67 37.20
C LYS A 345 -12.41 -13.62 38.12
N GLY A 346 -13.00 -12.56 37.57
CA GLY A 346 -13.81 -11.56 38.31
C GLY A 346 -13.01 -10.54 39.13
N ASP A 347 -13.71 -9.78 39.99
CA ASP A 347 -13.16 -8.68 40.81
C ASP A 347 -12.09 -9.15 41.82
N ALA A 348 -12.03 -10.46 42.09
CA ALA A 348 -11.03 -11.10 42.95
C ALA A 348 -9.58 -10.90 42.49
N VAL A 349 -9.36 -10.39 41.27
CA VAL A 349 -8.03 -10.07 40.73
C VAL A 349 -7.40 -8.84 41.40
N TRP A 350 -8.20 -7.89 41.88
CA TRP A 350 -7.70 -6.58 42.36
C TRP A 350 -7.62 -6.44 43.88
N GLY A 351 -8.28 -7.33 44.64
CA GLY A 351 -8.31 -7.30 46.10
C GLY A 351 -9.70 -6.93 46.66
N PRO A 352 -9.77 -6.40 47.89
CA PRO A 352 -11.06 -6.05 48.52
C PRO A 352 -11.80 -4.96 47.72
N PRO A 353 -13.15 -4.87 47.85
CA PRO A 353 -13.92 -3.80 47.22
C PRO A 353 -13.42 -2.41 47.60
N TYR A 354 -13.21 -1.56 46.60
CA TYR A 354 -12.90 -0.15 46.83
C TYR A 354 -14.21 0.57 47.17
N THR A 355 -14.33 1.10 48.39
CA THR A 355 -15.58 1.73 48.89
C THR A 355 -15.48 3.23 49.12
N GLU A 356 -14.27 3.80 49.04
CA GLU A 356 -14.07 5.22 49.28
C GLU A 356 -14.77 6.08 48.21
N PRO A 357 -15.37 7.23 48.58
CA PRO A 357 -15.95 8.16 47.63
C PRO A 357 -14.93 8.66 46.62
N VAL A 358 -15.38 8.95 45.39
CA VAL A 358 -14.53 9.49 44.32
C VAL A 358 -15.14 10.75 43.70
N THR A 359 -14.29 11.61 43.15
CA THR A 359 -14.72 12.83 42.45
C THR A 359 -14.79 12.57 40.96
N VAL A 360 -15.96 12.77 40.36
CA VAL A 360 -16.18 12.74 38.91
C VAL A 360 -16.12 14.17 38.37
N ILE A 361 -15.20 14.44 37.46
CA ILE A 361 -15.03 15.74 36.80
C ILE A 361 -15.69 15.71 35.43
N VAL A 362 -16.58 16.67 35.18
CA VAL A 362 -17.29 16.85 33.92
C VAL A 362 -16.93 18.22 33.33
N PRO A 363 -15.98 18.32 32.37
CA PRO A 363 -15.72 19.55 31.67
C PRO A 363 -16.86 19.84 30.69
N ALA A 364 -17.40 21.05 30.74
CA ALA A 364 -18.54 21.48 29.93
C ALA A 364 -18.21 22.77 29.18
N TYR A 365 -18.54 22.81 27.89
CA TYR A 365 -18.49 24.03 27.09
C TYR A 365 -19.54 23.97 25.98
N ASN A 366 -20.63 24.71 26.15
CA ASN A 366 -21.79 24.73 25.26
C ASN A 366 -22.43 23.34 25.03
N GLU A 367 -22.75 22.63 26.11
CA GLU A 367 -23.32 21.27 26.12
C GLU A 367 -24.80 21.25 26.58
N LYS A 368 -25.56 22.34 26.37
CA LYS A 368 -26.95 22.46 26.87
C LYS A 368 -27.88 21.31 26.47
N GLU A 369 -27.64 20.72 25.30
CA GLU A 369 -28.48 19.67 24.71
C GLU A 369 -28.33 18.33 25.43
N ILE A 370 -27.28 18.13 26.24
CA ILE A 370 -26.92 16.79 26.75
C ILE A 370 -26.37 16.77 28.17
N ILE A 371 -26.02 17.92 28.73
CA ILE A 371 -25.46 18.00 30.08
C ILE A 371 -26.41 17.42 31.15
N ALA A 372 -27.72 17.59 30.98
CA ALA A 372 -28.72 17.04 31.89
C ALA A 372 -28.72 15.50 31.89
N GLU A 373 -28.65 14.87 30.71
CA GLU A 373 -28.57 13.41 30.57
C GLU A 373 -27.26 12.86 31.16
N THR A 374 -26.16 13.57 30.90
CA THR A 374 -24.83 13.24 31.41
C THR A 374 -24.85 13.21 32.94
N LEU A 375 -25.34 14.27 33.58
CA LEU A 375 -25.44 14.37 35.05
C LEU A 375 -26.44 13.38 35.63
N GLY A 376 -27.59 13.19 34.98
CA GLY A 376 -28.58 12.19 35.37
C GLY A 376 -27.99 10.78 35.43
N SER A 377 -27.13 10.42 34.45
CA SER A 377 -26.45 9.11 34.46
C SER A 377 -25.52 8.93 35.66
N LEU A 378 -24.80 9.98 36.07
CA LEU A 378 -23.89 9.93 37.21
C LEU A 378 -24.64 9.78 38.53
N VAL A 379 -25.78 10.45 38.69
CA VAL A 379 -26.60 10.35 39.91
C VAL A 379 -27.11 8.91 40.13
N THR A 380 -27.28 8.13 39.06
CA THR A 380 -27.64 6.70 39.16
C THR A 380 -26.47 5.75 39.50
N SER A 381 -25.27 6.30 39.75
CA SER A 381 -24.09 5.52 40.09
C SER A 381 -24.29 4.63 41.31
N THR A 382 -23.87 3.36 41.20
CA THR A 382 -23.84 2.37 42.28
C THR A 382 -22.66 2.55 43.23
N HIS A 383 -21.76 3.51 42.96
CA HIS A 383 -20.62 3.88 43.79
C HIS A 383 -20.81 5.28 44.38
N PRO A 384 -20.38 5.58 45.62
CA PRO A 384 -20.42 6.92 46.18
C PRO A 384 -19.56 7.90 45.36
N ILE A 385 -20.19 8.92 44.79
CA ILE A 385 -19.52 9.94 43.97
C ILE A 385 -19.84 11.37 44.40
N ARG A 386 -18.87 12.26 44.15
CA ARG A 386 -19.02 13.71 44.13
C ARG A 386 -18.82 14.19 42.69
N ILE A 387 -19.69 15.04 42.18
CA ILE A 387 -19.68 15.49 40.79
C ILE A 387 -19.21 16.94 40.76
N VAL A 388 -18.13 17.22 40.02
CA VAL A 388 -17.62 18.56 39.79
C VAL A 388 -17.77 18.88 38.31
N VAL A 389 -18.74 19.73 37.99
CA VAL A 389 -18.95 20.25 36.63
C VAL A 389 -18.10 21.50 36.47
N VAL A 390 -17.20 21.50 35.49
CA VAL A 390 -16.38 22.68 35.18
C VAL A 390 -16.90 23.31 33.90
N ASP A 391 -17.65 24.40 34.04
CA ASP A 391 -18.12 25.20 32.92
C ASP A 391 -17.00 26.12 32.41
N ASP A 392 -16.49 25.83 31.21
CA ASP A 392 -15.39 26.54 30.55
C ASP A 392 -15.87 27.78 29.77
N GLY A 393 -16.79 28.53 30.37
CA GLY A 393 -17.32 29.79 29.86
C GLY A 393 -18.39 29.60 28.80
N SER A 394 -19.38 28.75 29.06
CA SER A 394 -20.49 28.51 28.13
C SER A 394 -21.38 29.74 27.96
N ASP A 395 -21.97 29.90 26.78
CA ASP A 395 -22.88 31.00 26.43
C ASP A 395 -24.30 30.53 26.04
N ASP A 396 -24.58 29.23 26.19
CA ASP A 396 -25.78 28.57 25.67
C ASP A 396 -26.76 28.09 26.75
N GLY A 397 -26.49 28.38 28.04
CA GLY A 397 -27.31 27.95 29.17
C GLY A 397 -26.81 26.68 29.88
N THR A 398 -25.66 26.11 29.49
CA THR A 398 -25.14 24.85 30.06
C THR A 398 -24.97 24.90 31.58
N ALA A 399 -24.39 25.98 32.11
CA ALA A 399 -24.15 26.11 33.55
C ALA A 399 -25.45 26.22 34.34
N GLU A 400 -26.42 26.98 33.82
CA GLU A 400 -27.75 27.14 34.43
C GLU A 400 -28.50 25.82 34.49
N ILE A 401 -28.40 24.98 33.46
CA ILE A 401 -28.99 23.63 33.45
C ILE A 401 -28.32 22.75 34.51
N ALA A 402 -26.98 22.76 34.59
CA ALA A 402 -26.25 21.94 35.56
C ALA A 402 -26.56 22.35 37.01
N GLU A 403 -26.64 23.65 37.29
CA GLU A 403 -27.01 24.19 38.61
C GLU A 403 -28.49 23.91 38.93
N GLY A 404 -29.37 24.00 37.94
CA GLY A 404 -30.82 23.82 38.08
C GLY A 404 -31.28 22.40 38.42
N LEU A 405 -30.43 21.39 38.25
CA LEU A 405 -30.75 20.00 38.63
C LEU A 405 -30.82 19.79 40.15
N GLY A 406 -30.20 20.67 40.95
CA GLY A 406 -30.38 20.72 42.40
C GLY A 406 -29.90 19.49 43.19
N HIS A 407 -29.03 18.65 42.61
CA HIS A 407 -28.49 17.48 43.32
C HIS A 407 -27.40 17.87 44.32
N GLU A 408 -27.52 17.42 45.58
CA GLU A 408 -26.57 17.76 46.67
C GLU A 408 -25.12 17.33 46.40
N ASN A 409 -24.92 16.33 45.53
CA ASN A 409 -23.60 15.82 45.16
C ASN A 409 -23.00 16.50 43.91
N VAL A 410 -23.65 17.54 43.35
CA VAL A 410 -23.16 18.27 42.17
C VAL A 410 -22.65 19.66 42.57
N THR A 411 -21.42 19.97 42.20
CA THR A 411 -20.81 21.29 42.33
C THR A 411 -20.47 21.83 40.96
N VAL A 412 -20.95 23.03 40.63
CA VAL A 412 -20.65 23.71 39.36
C VAL A 412 -19.58 24.77 39.58
N VAL A 413 -18.49 24.70 38.83
CA VAL A 413 -17.36 25.63 38.85
C VAL A 413 -17.32 26.34 37.50
N ARG A 414 -17.55 27.65 37.49
CA ARG A 414 -17.49 28.47 36.27
C ARG A 414 -16.09 29.08 36.10
N GLN A 415 -15.56 29.05 34.88
CA GLN A 415 -14.28 29.69 34.53
C GLN A 415 -14.33 30.36 33.14
N PRO A 416 -13.45 31.32 32.83
CA PRO A 416 -13.28 31.79 31.46
C PRO A 416 -12.74 30.67 30.55
N ASN A 417 -13.13 30.67 29.27
CA ASN A 417 -12.71 29.65 28.31
C ASN A 417 -11.18 29.52 28.22
N GLY A 418 -10.65 28.45 28.80
CA GLY A 418 -9.24 28.09 28.82
C GLY A 418 -8.93 26.83 28.03
N GLY A 419 -9.96 26.12 27.56
CA GLY A 419 -9.85 24.86 26.86
C GLY A 419 -9.99 23.65 27.80
N LYS A 420 -10.26 22.48 27.21
CA LYS A 420 -10.50 21.23 27.94
C LYS A 420 -9.44 20.89 28.99
N SER A 421 -8.15 20.99 28.68
CA SER A 421 -7.08 20.72 29.67
C SER A 421 -7.12 21.67 30.86
N ALA A 422 -7.45 22.95 30.64
CA ALA A 422 -7.57 23.94 31.71
C ALA A 422 -8.79 23.64 32.59
N ALA A 423 -9.93 23.32 31.98
CA ALA A 423 -11.15 22.92 32.71
C ALA A 423 -10.93 21.65 33.55
N LEU A 424 -10.30 20.62 32.97
CA LEU A 424 -9.98 19.39 33.69
C LEU A 424 -9.00 19.66 34.85
N ASN A 425 -7.95 20.46 34.65
CA ASN A 425 -7.04 20.84 35.72
C ASN A 425 -7.72 21.62 36.85
N ASN A 426 -8.64 22.52 36.52
CA ASN A 426 -9.43 23.23 37.53
C ASN A 426 -10.33 22.26 38.32
N GLY A 427 -10.95 21.29 37.64
CA GLY A 427 -11.69 20.22 38.30
C GLY A 427 -10.81 19.37 39.24
N ILE A 428 -9.58 19.04 38.83
CA ILE A 428 -8.62 18.30 39.67
C ILE A 428 -8.26 19.10 40.92
N ALA A 429 -8.10 20.42 40.79
CA ALA A 429 -7.81 21.30 41.93
C ALA A 429 -8.98 21.36 42.94
N HIS A 430 -10.21 21.18 42.47
CA HIS A 430 -11.42 21.11 43.31
C HIS A 430 -11.72 19.68 43.81
N ALA A 431 -10.97 18.67 43.39
CA ALA A 431 -11.17 17.29 43.82
C ALA A 431 -10.48 17.02 45.16
N ASP A 432 -11.26 16.57 46.14
CA ASP A 432 -10.79 16.30 47.50
C ASP A 432 -10.60 14.80 47.80
N THR A 433 -11.00 13.93 46.87
CA THR A 433 -10.87 12.46 46.97
C THR A 433 -9.54 11.94 46.41
N ASP A 434 -9.17 10.70 46.78
CA ASP A 434 -7.90 10.09 46.36
C ASP A 434 -7.90 9.58 44.92
N VAL A 435 -9.08 9.31 44.37
CA VAL A 435 -9.28 8.89 42.99
C VAL A 435 -10.23 9.85 42.30
N VAL A 436 -9.80 10.31 41.13
CA VAL A 436 -10.54 11.25 40.28
C VAL A 436 -10.96 10.52 39.02
N VAL A 437 -12.24 10.57 38.69
CA VAL A 437 -12.80 10.08 37.43
C VAL A 437 -13.00 11.26 36.50
N MET A 438 -12.52 11.14 35.27
CA MET A 438 -12.71 12.13 34.21
C MET A 438 -13.62 11.54 33.14
N MET A 439 -14.57 12.34 32.69
CA MET A 439 -15.46 12.00 31.58
C MET A 439 -15.66 13.21 30.67
N ASP A 440 -16.18 13.01 29.46
CA ASP A 440 -16.58 14.11 28.58
C ASP A 440 -18.02 14.53 28.89
N GLY A 441 -18.35 15.82 28.72
CA GLY A 441 -19.69 16.37 28.98
C GLY A 441 -20.81 15.87 28.06
N ASP A 442 -20.50 15.02 27.08
CA ASP A 442 -21.42 14.37 26.13
C ASP A 442 -21.44 12.84 26.29
N THR A 443 -21.05 12.34 27.46
CA THR A 443 -20.87 10.91 27.71
C THR A 443 -21.80 10.43 28.81
N VAL A 444 -22.44 9.28 28.60
CA VAL A 444 -23.34 8.65 29.56
C VAL A 444 -22.69 7.39 30.14
N PHE A 445 -22.63 7.30 31.47
CA PHE A 445 -22.09 6.13 32.17
C PHE A 445 -23.18 5.10 32.46
N GLU A 446 -22.84 3.81 32.39
CA GLU A 446 -23.69 2.76 32.98
C GLU A 446 -23.63 2.85 34.52
N PRO A 447 -24.69 2.44 35.25
CA PRO A 447 -24.76 2.61 36.71
C PRO A 447 -23.59 2.02 37.50
N ASP A 448 -22.94 0.98 36.99
CA ASP A 448 -21.79 0.33 37.63
C ASP A 448 -20.42 0.77 37.09
N THR A 449 -20.39 1.66 36.10
CA THR A 449 -19.15 2.10 35.45
C THR A 449 -18.15 2.68 36.42
N VAL A 450 -18.57 3.57 37.33
CA VAL A 450 -17.66 4.17 38.32
C VAL A 450 -17.11 3.11 39.28
N ARG A 451 -17.99 2.26 39.82
CA ARG A 451 -17.61 1.15 40.71
C ARG A 451 -16.53 0.26 40.08
N LEU A 452 -16.70 -0.06 38.80
CA LEU A 452 -15.76 -0.88 38.04
C LEU A 452 -14.45 -0.15 37.75
N LEU A 453 -14.48 1.14 37.41
CA LEU A 453 -13.28 1.95 37.17
C LEU A 453 -12.40 2.11 38.42
N VAL A 454 -13.01 2.18 39.60
CA VAL A 454 -12.27 2.45 40.84
C VAL A 454 -11.69 1.17 41.47
N GLN A 455 -12.30 0.01 41.21
CA GLN A 455 -11.88 -1.26 41.80
C GLN A 455 -10.38 -1.59 41.61
N PRO A 456 -9.74 -1.35 40.45
CA PRO A 456 -8.31 -1.62 40.29
C PRO A 456 -7.40 -0.80 41.22
N PHE A 457 -7.83 0.35 41.73
CA PHE A 457 -7.00 1.17 42.64
C PHE A 457 -6.76 0.54 44.02
N ALA A 458 -7.42 -0.59 44.33
CA ALA A 458 -7.04 -1.47 45.43
C ALA A 458 -5.57 -1.93 45.32
N ASP A 459 -5.02 -2.02 44.09
CA ASP A 459 -3.57 -2.12 43.84
C ASP A 459 -2.94 -0.72 43.88
N ALA A 460 -2.12 -0.47 44.91
CA ALA A 460 -1.42 0.79 45.13
C ALA A 460 -0.47 1.18 43.97
N THR A 461 -0.08 0.26 43.10
CA THR A 461 0.79 0.54 41.94
C THR A 461 0.06 1.12 40.73
N ILE A 462 -1.27 1.17 40.77
CA ILE A 462 -2.10 1.69 39.68
C ILE A 462 -2.27 3.20 39.83
N GLY A 463 -1.88 3.92 38.79
CA GLY A 463 -2.05 5.37 38.68
C GLY A 463 -3.22 5.77 37.78
N ALA A 464 -3.63 4.92 36.83
CA ALA A 464 -4.80 5.19 35.99
C ALA A 464 -5.50 3.91 35.50
N VAL A 465 -6.79 4.04 35.22
CA VAL A 465 -7.66 2.99 34.69
C VAL A 465 -8.41 3.54 33.48
N ALA A 466 -8.29 2.85 32.35
CA ALA A 466 -9.06 3.14 31.14
C ALA A 466 -10.35 2.31 31.11
N GLY A 467 -11.48 2.96 30.85
CA GLY A 467 -12.74 2.25 30.56
C GLY A 467 -12.97 2.00 29.08
N ASN A 468 -14.13 1.42 28.77
CA ASN A 468 -14.57 1.01 27.46
C ASN A 468 -15.59 2.00 26.88
N ALA A 469 -15.16 2.86 25.95
CA ALA A 469 -16.04 3.80 25.28
C ALA A 469 -16.82 3.10 24.15
N LYS A 470 -18.12 3.39 24.04
CA LYS A 470 -19.05 2.79 23.08
C LYS A 470 -19.77 3.88 22.30
N VAL A 471 -20.02 3.61 21.03
CA VAL A 471 -20.77 4.53 20.15
C VAL A 471 -22.26 4.36 20.40
N ALA A 472 -22.92 5.46 20.81
CA ALA A 472 -24.36 5.52 21.03
C ALA A 472 -25.15 5.69 19.72
N ASN A 473 -24.80 6.71 18.93
CA ASN A 473 -25.56 7.12 17.73
C ASN A 473 -25.19 6.30 16.48
N ARG A 474 -25.70 5.07 16.37
CA ARG A 474 -25.40 4.15 15.25
C ARG A 474 -26.33 4.36 14.02
N ASN A 475 -26.77 5.59 13.78
CA ASN A 475 -27.77 5.94 12.74
C ASN A 475 -27.18 6.34 11.38
N SER A 476 -25.89 6.67 11.32
CA SER A 476 -25.19 7.05 10.08
C SER A 476 -24.14 6.01 9.66
N MET A 477 -23.78 6.01 8.38
CA MET A 477 -22.70 5.14 7.87
C MET A 477 -21.38 5.38 8.59
N ILE A 478 -21.05 6.65 8.83
CA ILE A 478 -19.82 7.10 9.48
C ILE A 478 -19.75 6.61 10.93
N ALA A 479 -20.85 6.78 11.67
CA ALA A 479 -20.92 6.32 13.05
C ALA A 479 -20.85 4.79 13.17
N ILE A 480 -21.38 4.06 12.18
CA ILE A 480 -21.25 2.59 12.15
C ILE A 480 -19.81 2.15 11.85
N TRP A 481 -19.10 2.78 10.92
CA TRP A 481 -17.68 2.48 10.72
C TRP A 481 -16.83 2.77 11.97
N GLN A 482 -17.11 3.88 12.66
CA GLN A 482 -16.46 4.19 13.93
C GLN A 482 -16.83 3.21 15.04
N HIS A 483 -18.08 2.72 15.06
CA HIS A 483 -18.47 1.65 15.96
C HIS A 483 -17.67 0.36 15.71
N ILE A 484 -17.51 -0.07 14.45
CA ILE A 484 -16.69 -1.23 14.09
C ILE A 484 -15.25 -1.03 14.59
N GLU A 485 -14.67 0.13 14.32
CA GLU A 485 -13.32 0.46 14.77
C GLU A 485 -13.18 0.45 16.29
N TYR A 486 -14.14 1.04 17.03
CA TYR A 486 -14.11 1.05 18.49
C TYR A 486 -14.17 -0.36 19.06
N VAL A 487 -15.05 -1.21 18.51
CA VAL A 487 -15.14 -2.62 18.93
C VAL A 487 -13.81 -3.32 18.67
N VAL A 488 -13.23 -3.21 17.47
CA VAL A 488 -11.93 -3.85 17.15
C VAL A 488 -10.80 -3.31 18.04
N GLY A 489 -10.68 -1.98 18.15
CA GLY A 489 -9.61 -1.33 18.91
C GLY A 489 -9.68 -1.55 20.42
N PHE A 490 -10.88 -1.55 21.01
CA PHE A 490 -11.02 -1.78 22.46
C PHE A 490 -11.02 -3.26 22.83
N SER A 491 -11.62 -4.13 22.00
CA SER A 491 -11.69 -5.57 22.29
C SER A 491 -10.37 -6.31 22.03
N ILE A 492 -9.55 -5.88 21.07
CA ILE A 492 -8.28 -6.54 20.76
C ILE A 492 -7.10 -5.69 21.24
N ASP A 493 -6.94 -4.50 20.69
CA ASP A 493 -5.71 -3.71 20.86
C ASP A 493 -5.52 -3.28 22.32
N ARG A 494 -6.55 -2.73 22.98
CA ARG A 494 -6.42 -2.32 24.39
C ARG A 494 -6.16 -3.49 25.34
N ARG A 495 -6.83 -4.63 25.15
CA ARG A 495 -6.57 -5.84 25.93
C ARG A 495 -5.12 -6.30 25.78
N ALA A 496 -4.58 -6.23 24.57
CA ALA A 496 -3.18 -6.56 24.31
C ALA A 496 -2.22 -5.52 24.93
N TYR A 497 -2.52 -4.22 24.84
CA TYR A 497 -1.71 -3.15 25.45
C TYR A 497 -1.67 -3.23 26.98
N ASP A 498 -2.77 -3.63 27.62
CA ASP A 498 -2.80 -3.89 29.07
C ASP A 498 -1.82 -5.02 29.45
N VAL A 499 -1.88 -6.14 28.73
CA VAL A 499 -0.95 -7.28 28.95
C VAL A 499 0.50 -6.87 28.71
N MET A 500 0.78 -6.07 27.68
CA MET A 500 2.13 -5.58 27.38
C MET A 500 2.59 -4.46 28.33
N ARG A 501 1.66 -3.90 29.12
CA ARG A 501 1.83 -2.71 29.98
C ARG A 501 2.32 -1.51 29.19
N CYS A 502 1.64 -1.22 28.09
CA CYS A 502 1.97 -0.10 27.20
C CYS A 502 0.74 0.65 26.68
N MET A 503 -0.30 0.77 27.49
CA MET A 503 -1.49 1.55 27.15
C MET A 503 -1.11 3.01 26.90
N ALA A 504 -1.24 3.48 25.66
CA ALA A 504 -0.81 4.83 25.31
C ALA A 504 -1.86 5.91 25.65
N THR A 505 -3.12 5.51 25.80
CA THR A 505 -4.23 6.46 25.96
C THR A 505 -5.31 5.89 26.87
N VAL A 506 -5.53 6.54 28.01
CA VAL A 506 -6.78 6.49 28.77
C VAL A 506 -7.73 7.49 28.09
N PRO A 507 -8.88 7.06 27.53
CA PRO A 507 -9.72 7.96 26.77
C PRO A 507 -10.35 9.03 27.67
N GLY A 508 -10.37 10.28 27.19
CA GLY A 508 -11.00 11.40 27.93
C GLY A 508 -12.47 11.16 28.31
N ALA A 509 -13.21 10.39 27.51
CA ALA A 509 -14.61 10.06 27.77
C ALA A 509 -14.80 9.12 28.98
N ILE A 510 -13.81 8.30 29.34
CA ILE A 510 -13.93 7.33 30.43
C ILE A 510 -12.55 6.93 30.99
N GLY A 511 -12.11 7.67 31.99
CA GLY A 511 -10.84 7.42 32.67
C GLY A 511 -10.92 7.69 34.17
N ALA A 512 -10.20 6.90 34.96
CA ALA A 512 -10.01 7.15 36.38
C ALA A 512 -8.52 7.25 36.69
N PHE A 513 -8.15 8.12 37.63
CA PHE A 513 -6.78 8.49 37.93
C PHE A 513 -6.57 8.62 39.44
N ARG A 514 -5.45 8.11 39.93
CA ARG A 514 -5.01 8.38 41.29
C ARG A 514 -4.57 9.84 41.37
N ARG A 515 -5.11 10.60 42.34
CA ARG A 515 -4.78 12.02 42.51
C ARG A 515 -3.28 12.25 42.70
N GLU A 516 -2.61 11.33 43.40
CA GLU A 516 -1.15 11.39 43.56
C GLU A 516 -0.39 11.25 42.23
N ALA A 517 -0.84 10.37 41.33
CA ALA A 517 -0.25 10.22 40.02
C ALA A 517 -0.42 11.50 39.19
N LEU A 518 -1.61 12.13 39.24
CA LEU A 518 -1.88 13.41 38.59
C LEU A 518 -0.98 14.53 39.15
N ARG A 519 -0.80 14.60 40.47
CA ARG A 519 0.07 15.58 41.12
C ARG A 519 1.53 15.42 40.70
N GLN A 520 2.02 14.18 40.63
CA GLN A 520 3.40 13.89 40.24
C GLN A 520 3.73 14.33 38.81
N VAL A 521 2.74 14.29 37.90
CA VAL A 521 2.92 14.70 36.49
C VAL A 521 2.43 16.12 36.19
N ASN A 522 2.00 16.86 37.22
CA ASN A 522 1.46 18.22 37.14
C ASN A 522 0.20 18.36 36.27
N GLY A 523 -0.72 17.38 36.39
CA GLY A 523 -2.01 17.40 35.70
C GLY A 523 -1.91 17.25 34.18
N LEU A 524 -2.89 17.79 33.47
CA LEU A 524 -2.97 17.76 32.00
C LEU A 524 -2.16 18.90 31.39
N SER A 525 -1.39 18.60 30.36
CA SER A 525 -0.62 19.59 29.58
C SER A 525 -1.48 20.20 28.47
N ASP A 526 -1.16 21.46 28.10
CA ASP A 526 -1.68 22.13 26.89
C ASP A 526 -0.69 22.08 25.70
N ASP A 527 0.40 21.29 25.82
CA ASP A 527 1.43 21.16 24.78
C ASP A 527 0.95 20.40 23.53
N THR A 528 -0.04 19.52 23.69
CA THR A 528 -0.49 18.58 22.65
C THR A 528 -2.00 18.64 22.46
N LEU A 529 -2.47 18.32 21.25
CA LEU A 529 -3.90 18.22 20.93
C LEU A 529 -4.60 16.95 21.44
N ALA A 530 -3.81 15.99 21.92
CA ALA A 530 -4.27 14.73 22.50
C ALA A 530 -3.79 14.67 23.96
N GLU A 531 -4.38 15.54 24.78
CA GLU A 531 -4.05 15.74 26.19
C GLU A 531 -4.14 14.46 27.01
N ASP A 532 -5.05 13.57 26.63
CA ASP A 532 -5.30 12.27 27.25
C ASP A 532 -4.14 11.27 27.02
N THR A 533 -3.60 11.27 25.81
CA THR A 533 -2.45 10.46 25.40
C THR A 533 -1.18 10.97 26.06
N ASP A 534 -0.96 12.29 26.06
CA ASP A 534 0.16 12.94 26.76
C ASP A 534 0.17 12.59 28.26
N LEU A 535 -0.97 12.80 28.95
CA LEU A 535 -1.13 12.47 30.36
C LEU A 535 -0.85 10.99 30.64
N THR A 536 -1.40 10.09 29.83
CA THR A 536 -1.23 8.65 30.04
C THR A 536 0.25 8.25 29.94
N ILE A 537 0.96 8.78 28.94
CA ILE A 537 2.40 8.49 28.77
C ILE A 537 3.21 9.10 29.92
N ALA A 538 2.86 10.31 30.37
CA ALA A 538 3.51 10.94 31.52
C ALA A 538 3.37 10.09 32.79
N ILE A 539 2.16 9.60 33.08
CA ILE A 539 1.87 8.73 34.25
C ILE A 539 2.69 7.44 34.19
N ILE A 540 2.78 6.79 33.03
CA ILE A 540 3.59 5.57 32.87
C ILE A 540 5.08 5.85 33.06
N ARG A 541 5.59 6.97 32.51
CA ARG A 541 7.00 7.37 32.68
C ARG A 541 7.32 7.73 34.13
N ALA A 542 6.34 8.22 34.89
CA ALA A 542 6.45 8.47 36.33
C ALA A 542 6.50 7.19 37.19
N GLY A 543 6.30 6.01 36.59
CA GLY A 543 6.44 4.71 37.25
C GLY A 543 5.12 3.99 37.55
N TRP A 544 3.99 4.65 37.31
CA TRP A 544 2.67 4.08 37.57
C TRP A 544 2.25 3.06 36.53
N ARG A 545 1.38 2.13 36.94
CA ARG A 545 0.69 1.22 36.01
C ARG A 545 -0.61 1.85 35.55
N VAL A 546 -0.89 1.66 34.26
CA VAL A 546 -2.16 1.98 33.63
C VAL A 546 -2.79 0.68 33.19
N VAL A 547 -4.05 0.46 33.55
CA VAL A 547 -4.78 -0.78 33.26
C VAL A 547 -6.08 -0.50 32.52
N TYR A 548 -6.70 -1.54 31.96
CA TYR A 548 -7.96 -1.45 31.22
C TYR A 548 -9.07 -2.25 31.91
N GLU A 549 -10.20 -1.62 32.23
CA GLU A 549 -11.40 -2.31 32.75
C GLU A 549 -12.46 -2.36 31.65
N GLU A 550 -12.62 -3.53 31.04
CA GLU A 550 -13.45 -3.73 29.85
C GLU A 550 -14.96 -3.65 30.13
N ARG A 551 -15.37 -3.89 31.38
CA ARG A 551 -16.77 -3.84 31.81
C ARG A 551 -17.24 -2.43 32.13
N ALA A 552 -16.33 -1.54 32.52
CA ALA A 552 -16.64 -0.13 32.76
C ALA A 552 -16.99 0.54 31.43
N ARG A 553 -18.28 0.74 31.16
CA ARG A 553 -18.77 1.19 29.85
C ARG A 553 -19.29 2.61 29.89
N ALA A 554 -18.95 3.37 28.86
CA ALA A 554 -19.45 4.72 28.65
C ALA A 554 -19.94 4.87 27.21
N TRP A 555 -21.07 5.55 27.04
CA TRP A 555 -21.72 5.77 25.76
C TRP A 555 -21.49 7.21 25.31
N THR A 556 -20.88 7.39 24.13
CA THR A 556 -20.52 8.71 23.57
C THR A 556 -21.06 8.86 22.15
N GLU A 557 -21.25 10.10 21.70
CA GLU A 557 -21.62 10.40 20.32
C GLU A 557 -20.42 10.39 19.38
N ALA A 558 -20.49 9.54 18.35
CA ALA A 558 -19.58 9.57 17.21
C ALA A 558 -19.99 10.65 16.19
N PRO A 559 -19.03 11.21 15.43
CA PRO A 559 -19.30 12.00 14.24
C PRO A 559 -20.33 11.38 13.30
N SER A 560 -21.30 12.17 12.84
CA SER A 560 -22.31 11.75 11.87
C SER A 560 -22.02 12.23 10.45
N THR A 561 -21.05 13.15 10.28
CA THR A 561 -20.67 13.75 8.98
C THR A 561 -19.17 13.66 8.70
N MET A 562 -18.78 13.68 7.42
CA MET A 562 -17.37 13.60 7.01
C MET A 562 -16.51 14.75 7.55
N PRO A 563 -16.94 16.04 7.51
CA PRO A 563 -16.13 17.13 8.06
C PRO A 563 -15.90 17.01 9.56
N GLN A 564 -16.88 16.50 10.31
CA GLN A 564 -16.75 16.21 11.74
C GLN A 564 -15.73 15.10 11.99
N LEU A 565 -15.83 13.99 11.26
CA LEU A 565 -14.88 12.89 11.34
C LEU A 565 -13.47 13.36 10.99
N TRP A 566 -13.29 14.14 9.93
CA TRP A 566 -11.98 14.67 9.52
C TRP A 566 -11.32 15.45 10.65
N ARG A 567 -12.04 16.42 11.27
CA ARG A 567 -11.49 17.24 12.36
C ARG A 567 -11.11 16.39 13.57
N GLN A 568 -11.96 15.42 13.93
CA GLN A 568 -11.68 14.49 15.03
C GLN A 568 -10.40 13.70 14.75
N ARG A 569 -10.31 13.08 13.57
CA ARG A 569 -9.20 12.19 13.21
C ARG A 569 -7.89 12.94 13.03
N TYR A 570 -7.95 14.14 12.48
CA TYR A 570 -6.80 15.02 12.37
C TYR A 570 -6.27 15.37 13.76
N ARG A 571 -7.15 15.79 14.69
CA ARG A 571 -6.76 16.11 16.07
C ARG A 571 -6.11 14.92 16.77
N TRP A 572 -6.69 13.74 16.64
CA TRP A 572 -6.16 12.51 17.25
C TRP A 572 -4.82 12.10 16.67
N SER A 573 -4.71 12.05 15.34
CA SER A 573 -3.49 11.64 14.65
C SER A 573 -2.35 12.62 14.93
N TYR A 574 -2.63 13.91 14.76
CA TYR A 574 -1.66 14.97 15.02
C TYR A 574 -1.25 15.05 16.49
N GLY A 575 -2.22 15.06 17.41
CA GLY A 575 -1.96 15.09 18.85
C GLY A 575 -1.17 13.89 19.34
N THR A 576 -1.47 12.68 18.84
CA THR A 576 -0.70 11.47 19.14
C THR A 576 0.75 11.60 18.69
N MET A 577 1.00 12.12 17.49
CA MET A 577 2.37 12.38 17.01
C MET A 577 3.11 13.43 17.85
N GLN A 578 2.41 14.48 18.30
CA GLN A 578 2.98 15.47 19.23
C GLN A 578 3.38 14.81 20.56
N ALA A 579 2.52 13.97 21.13
CA ALA A 579 2.80 13.23 22.36
C ALA A 579 3.97 12.24 22.16
N MET A 580 4.00 11.49 21.05
CA MET A 580 5.13 10.62 20.71
C MET A 580 6.45 11.40 20.66
N TRP A 581 6.45 12.58 20.02
CA TRP A 581 7.63 13.43 19.94
C TRP A 581 8.06 13.97 21.31
N LYS A 582 7.11 14.46 22.12
CA LYS A 582 7.33 14.95 23.49
C LYS A 582 7.97 13.87 24.36
N HIS A 583 7.50 12.64 24.25
CA HIS A 583 7.94 11.51 25.08
C HIS A 583 9.00 10.61 24.42
N ARG A 584 9.57 10.99 23.27
CA ARG A 584 10.53 10.16 22.50
C ARG A 584 11.73 9.63 23.28
N ARG A 585 12.16 10.34 24.34
CA ARG A 585 13.27 9.91 25.22
C ARG A 585 12.96 8.63 25.99
N ALA A 586 11.68 8.27 26.13
CA ALA A 586 11.25 7.02 26.75
C ALA A 586 11.83 5.77 26.06
N LEU A 587 12.24 5.86 24.79
CA LEU A 587 12.92 4.75 24.10
C LEU A 587 14.22 4.31 24.79
N PHE A 588 14.93 5.26 25.39
CA PHE A 588 16.25 5.07 26.02
C PHE A 588 16.18 5.02 27.55
N GLU A 589 14.99 5.21 28.13
CA GLU A 589 14.81 5.14 29.58
C GLU A 589 14.88 3.70 30.11
N LYS A 590 15.10 3.58 31.43
CA LYS A 590 14.95 2.33 32.20
C LYS A 590 13.57 2.30 32.87
N GLY A 591 13.19 1.17 33.46
CA GLY A 591 11.94 1.04 34.21
C GLY A 591 10.67 1.09 33.33
N ALA A 592 9.59 1.65 33.87
CA ALA A 592 8.28 1.72 33.22
C ALA A 592 8.29 2.58 31.95
N GLY A 593 8.94 3.75 32.00
CA GLY A 593 9.12 4.62 30.83
C GLY A 593 9.86 3.92 29.68
N GLY A 594 10.98 3.24 29.98
CA GLY A 594 11.73 2.43 29.02
C GLY A 594 10.91 1.33 28.34
N ARG A 595 10.10 0.62 29.12
CA ARG A 595 9.21 -0.44 28.63
C ARG A 595 8.14 0.14 27.71
N PHE A 596 7.53 1.27 28.10
CA PHE A 596 6.56 1.96 27.27
C PHE A 596 7.19 2.50 25.97
N GLY A 597 8.38 3.08 26.03
CA GLY A 597 9.08 3.54 24.83
C GLY A 597 9.27 2.41 23.82
N ARG A 598 9.88 1.30 24.25
CA ARG A 598 10.18 0.18 23.35
C ARG A 598 8.95 -0.60 22.87
N ARG A 599 7.87 -0.66 23.65
CA ARG A 599 6.66 -1.43 23.26
C ARG A 599 5.55 -0.53 22.71
N GLY A 600 5.20 0.52 23.45
CA GLY A 600 4.14 1.47 23.14
C GLY A 600 4.54 2.42 22.03
N LEU A 601 5.58 3.24 22.22
CA LEU A 601 5.95 4.26 21.21
C LEU A 601 6.35 3.64 19.87
N LEU A 602 7.11 2.55 19.87
CA LEU A 602 7.45 1.84 18.63
C LEU A 602 6.20 1.26 17.96
N ASN A 603 5.23 0.72 18.71
CA ASN A 603 3.98 0.25 18.13
C ASN A 603 3.15 1.39 17.55
N LEU A 604 3.06 2.54 18.21
CA LEU A 604 2.39 3.73 17.66
C LEU A 604 3.08 4.18 16.36
N ALA A 605 4.40 4.33 16.38
CA ALA A 605 5.17 4.78 15.22
C ALA A 605 5.04 3.83 14.03
N LEU A 606 5.19 2.52 14.25
CA LEU A 606 5.22 1.54 13.18
C LEU A 606 3.82 1.25 12.63
N PHE A 607 2.85 0.98 13.52
CA PHE A 607 1.55 0.43 13.11
C PHE A 607 0.42 1.45 13.06
N GLN A 608 0.53 2.59 13.76
CA GLN A 608 -0.48 3.65 13.71
C GLN A 608 -0.05 4.84 12.85
N THR A 609 1.24 4.96 12.52
CA THR A 609 1.75 6.05 11.67
C THR A 609 2.38 5.54 10.38
N LEU A 610 3.50 4.81 10.43
CA LEU A 610 4.28 4.48 9.24
C LEU A 610 3.55 3.53 8.28
N LEU A 611 3.01 2.42 8.79
CA LEU A 611 2.36 1.42 7.93
C LEU A 611 1.07 1.95 7.27
N PRO A 612 0.15 2.64 7.98
CA PRO A 612 -0.99 3.28 7.33
C PRO A 612 -0.61 4.38 6.34
N LEU A 613 0.54 5.06 6.53
CA LEU A 613 1.05 6.06 5.59
C LEU A 613 1.50 5.43 4.26
N LEU A 614 2.02 4.20 4.29
CA LEU A 614 2.45 3.45 3.10
C LEU A 614 1.32 2.65 2.45
N SER A 615 0.17 2.50 3.12
CA SER A 615 -0.95 1.69 2.62
C SER A 615 -1.56 2.17 1.28
N PRO A 616 -1.53 3.46 0.88
CA PRO A 616 -1.92 3.85 -0.48
C PRO A 616 -1.12 3.16 -1.59
N LEU A 617 0.13 2.76 -1.33
CA LEU A 617 0.95 2.03 -2.30
C LEU A 617 0.36 0.65 -2.62
N ILE A 618 -0.29 0.01 -1.65
CA ILE A 618 -0.98 -1.27 -1.86
C ILE A 618 -2.14 -1.10 -2.84
N ASP A 619 -2.86 0.02 -2.76
CA ASP A 619 -3.97 0.31 -3.66
C ASP A 619 -3.49 0.59 -5.09
N VAL A 620 -2.35 1.29 -5.24
CA VAL A 620 -1.70 1.47 -6.56
C VAL A 620 -1.21 0.12 -7.11
N PHE A 621 -0.60 -0.72 -6.28
CA PHE A 621 -0.16 -2.06 -6.69
C PHE A 621 -1.31 -2.99 -7.06
N LEU A 622 -2.47 -2.86 -6.39
CA LEU A 622 -3.68 -3.59 -6.75
C LEU A 622 -4.11 -3.22 -8.17
N VAL A 623 -4.17 -1.92 -8.49
CA VAL A 623 -4.52 -1.45 -9.84
C VAL A 623 -3.47 -1.91 -10.85
N TYR A 624 -2.19 -1.79 -10.53
CA TYR A 624 -1.10 -2.30 -11.36
C TYR A 624 -1.24 -3.80 -11.64
N GLY A 625 -1.48 -4.62 -10.60
CA GLY A 625 -1.62 -6.07 -10.74
C GLY A 625 -2.90 -6.51 -11.45
N LEU A 626 -3.92 -5.65 -11.51
CA LEU A 626 -5.14 -5.89 -12.30
C LEU A 626 -4.94 -5.55 -13.78
N ILE A 627 -4.07 -4.58 -14.08
CA ILE A 627 -3.83 -4.10 -15.44
C ILE A 627 -2.68 -4.85 -16.11
N PHE A 628 -1.58 -5.14 -15.40
CA PHE A 628 -0.33 -5.62 -16.00
C PHE A 628 0.11 -7.02 -15.53
N LEU A 629 -0.51 -7.57 -14.48
CA LEU A 629 -0.23 -8.92 -13.99
C LEU A 629 -1.48 -9.79 -14.15
N ASN A 630 -1.41 -11.06 -13.75
CA ASN A 630 -2.56 -11.97 -13.75
C ASN A 630 -3.70 -11.43 -12.86
N PRO A 631 -4.84 -10.99 -13.44
CA PRO A 631 -5.91 -10.35 -12.66
C PRO A 631 -6.54 -11.30 -11.65
N THR A 632 -6.66 -12.58 -11.98
CA THR A 632 -7.23 -13.61 -11.10
C THR A 632 -6.41 -13.76 -9.82
N THR A 633 -5.10 -13.92 -9.95
CA THR A 633 -4.18 -14.03 -8.81
C THR A 633 -4.22 -12.76 -7.95
N THR A 634 -4.22 -11.59 -8.60
CA THR A 634 -4.30 -10.29 -7.93
C THR A 634 -5.60 -10.15 -7.11
N VAL A 635 -6.76 -10.51 -7.70
CA VAL A 635 -8.06 -10.49 -7.01
C VAL A 635 -8.09 -11.48 -5.86
N ILE A 636 -7.58 -12.71 -6.03
CA ILE A 636 -7.54 -13.72 -4.97
C ILE A 636 -6.69 -13.23 -3.79
N ALA A 637 -5.51 -12.67 -4.04
CA ALA A 637 -4.65 -12.13 -2.99
C ALA A 637 -5.35 -11.00 -2.21
N TRP A 638 -6.00 -10.08 -2.93
CA TRP A 638 -6.75 -8.98 -2.32
C TRP A 638 -7.94 -9.46 -1.49
N LEU A 639 -8.74 -10.41 -2.01
CA LEU A 639 -9.84 -11.04 -1.29
C LEU A 639 -9.34 -11.82 -0.06
N GLY A 640 -8.18 -12.47 -0.13
CA GLY A 640 -7.54 -13.13 1.00
C GLY A 640 -7.22 -12.16 2.14
N MET A 641 -6.65 -10.98 1.81
CA MET A 641 -6.41 -9.92 2.78
C MET A 641 -7.70 -9.42 3.43
N LEU A 642 -8.77 -9.19 2.64
CA LEU A 642 -10.08 -8.81 3.17
C LEU A 642 -10.70 -9.90 4.05
N GLY A 643 -10.49 -11.17 3.70
CA GLY A 643 -10.91 -12.32 4.49
C GLY A 643 -10.26 -12.33 5.88
N VAL A 644 -8.95 -12.10 5.96
CA VAL A 644 -8.23 -11.98 7.24
C VAL A 644 -8.79 -10.83 8.09
N GLN A 645 -9.04 -9.68 7.47
CA GLN A 645 -9.65 -8.53 8.15
C GLN A 645 -11.06 -8.85 8.66
N LEU A 646 -11.89 -9.51 7.84
CA LEU A 646 -13.23 -9.90 8.24
C LEU A 646 -13.20 -10.89 9.41
N VAL A 647 -12.38 -11.93 9.34
CA VAL A 647 -12.26 -12.95 10.41
C VAL A 647 -11.83 -12.32 11.73
N SER A 648 -10.82 -11.45 11.71
CA SER A 648 -10.37 -10.74 12.92
C SER A 648 -11.43 -9.78 13.47
N THR A 649 -12.18 -9.09 12.61
CA THR A 649 -13.28 -8.21 13.02
C THR A 649 -14.44 -9.02 13.63
N VAL A 650 -14.81 -10.15 13.02
CA VAL A 650 -15.83 -11.05 13.57
C VAL A 650 -15.40 -11.59 14.93
N TYR A 651 -14.12 -11.94 15.09
CA TYR A 651 -13.58 -12.37 16.37
C TYR A 651 -13.68 -11.27 17.45
N ALA A 652 -13.28 -10.03 17.12
CA ALA A 652 -13.43 -8.86 17.99
C ALA A 652 -14.87 -8.69 18.49
N PHE A 653 -15.84 -8.70 17.57
CA PHE A 653 -17.25 -8.53 17.88
C PHE A 653 -17.78 -9.63 18.80
N ARG A 654 -17.42 -10.90 18.54
CA ARG A 654 -17.81 -12.02 19.41
C ARG A 654 -17.22 -11.92 20.81
N LEU A 655 -15.98 -11.46 20.90
CA LEU A 655 -15.25 -11.32 22.16
C LEU A 655 -15.74 -10.12 23.00
N ASP A 656 -16.38 -9.14 22.37
CA ASP A 656 -17.03 -7.99 23.00
C ASP A 656 -18.56 -8.17 23.18
N GLY A 657 -19.13 -9.26 22.65
CA GLY A 657 -20.57 -9.57 22.72
C GLY A 657 -21.45 -8.67 21.85
N GLU A 658 -20.89 -8.02 20.83
CA GLU A 658 -21.62 -7.13 19.93
C GLU A 658 -22.26 -7.89 18.76
N SER A 659 -23.39 -7.36 18.27
CA SER A 659 -24.09 -7.93 17.11
C SER A 659 -23.23 -7.87 15.85
N LEU A 660 -23.21 -8.93 15.05
CA LEU A 660 -22.47 -8.98 13.78
C LEU A 660 -23.15 -8.19 12.65
N LYS A 661 -24.39 -7.72 12.85
CA LYS A 661 -25.16 -6.99 11.83
C LYS A 661 -24.38 -5.81 11.21
N PRO A 662 -23.63 -4.96 11.93
CA PRO A 662 -22.90 -3.85 11.33
C PRO A 662 -21.83 -4.27 10.31
N LEU A 663 -21.35 -5.51 10.34
CA LEU A 663 -20.21 -5.98 9.54
C LEU A 663 -20.51 -6.07 8.03
N TRP A 664 -21.78 -6.08 7.60
CA TRP A 664 -22.08 -6.01 6.16
C TRP A 664 -21.56 -4.72 5.50
N ARG A 665 -21.29 -3.68 6.30
CA ARG A 665 -20.73 -2.39 5.84
C ARG A 665 -19.20 -2.36 5.81
N LEU A 666 -18.54 -3.42 6.27
CA LEU A 666 -17.08 -3.51 6.31
C LEU A 666 -16.43 -3.44 4.91
N PRO A 667 -16.97 -4.07 3.83
CA PRO A 667 -16.39 -3.94 2.50
C PRO A 667 -16.37 -2.49 1.99
N LEU A 668 -17.43 -1.71 2.26
CA LEU A 668 -17.50 -0.29 1.87
C LEU A 668 -16.47 0.58 2.60
N GLN A 669 -15.99 0.14 3.77
CA GLN A 669 -14.96 0.84 4.53
C GLN A 669 -13.65 0.96 3.74
N GLN A 670 -13.33 0.01 2.85
CA GLN A 670 -12.09 -0.02 2.07
C GLN A 670 -12.01 1.11 1.02
N PHE A 671 -13.17 1.47 0.47
CA PHE A 671 -13.25 2.41 -0.65
C PHE A 671 -13.44 3.86 -0.20
N VAL A 672 -14.05 4.10 0.95
CA VAL A 672 -14.37 5.46 1.42
C VAL A 672 -13.63 5.80 2.70
N TYR A 673 -13.90 5.05 3.77
CA TYR A 673 -13.40 5.37 5.10
C TYR A 673 -11.88 5.27 5.19
N ARG A 674 -11.30 4.22 4.60
CA ARG A 674 -9.85 3.99 4.58
C ARG A 674 -9.12 5.10 3.81
N GLN A 675 -9.64 5.50 2.66
CA GLN A 675 -9.10 6.58 1.85
C GLN A 675 -9.12 7.90 2.63
N LEU A 676 -10.22 8.19 3.32
CA LEU A 676 -10.31 9.34 4.23
C LEU A 676 -9.23 9.32 5.31
N MET A 677 -8.98 8.15 5.93
CA MET A 677 -7.95 8.01 6.96
C MET A 677 -6.54 8.25 6.41
N TYR A 678 -6.24 7.77 5.20
CA TYR A 678 -4.95 8.04 4.54
C TYR A 678 -4.71 9.54 4.42
N LEU A 679 -5.70 10.26 3.89
CA LEU A 679 -5.58 11.70 3.65
C LEU A 679 -5.41 12.49 4.96
N VAL A 680 -6.17 12.15 5.99
CA VAL A 680 -6.05 12.77 7.32
C VAL A 680 -4.67 12.51 7.92
N LEU A 681 -4.16 11.28 7.81
CA LEU A 681 -2.86 10.92 8.35
C LEU A 681 -1.74 11.66 7.63
N ILE A 682 -1.76 11.70 6.29
CA ILE A 682 -0.79 12.44 5.48
C ILE A 682 -0.80 13.92 5.85
N GLN A 683 -1.98 14.54 5.97
CA GLN A 683 -2.10 15.92 6.43
C GLN A 683 -1.48 16.11 7.83
N SER A 684 -1.72 15.16 8.73
CA SER A 684 -1.20 15.21 10.11
C SER A 684 0.32 15.08 10.14
N VAL A 685 0.91 14.18 9.33
CA VAL A 685 2.37 14.00 9.23
C VAL A 685 3.04 15.25 8.66
N LEU A 686 2.48 15.83 7.59
CA LEU A 686 2.99 17.07 7.01
C LEU A 686 2.93 18.24 8.00
N ALA A 687 1.84 18.35 8.79
CA ALA A 687 1.72 19.34 9.85
C ALA A 687 2.73 19.09 10.99
N ALA A 688 3.07 17.83 11.28
CA ALA A 688 4.04 17.46 12.32
C ALA A 688 5.45 17.83 11.91
N LEU A 689 5.83 17.53 10.67
CA LEU A 689 7.10 17.95 10.08
C LEU A 689 7.21 19.48 9.98
N GLY A 690 6.10 20.17 9.75
CA GLY A 690 6.03 21.63 9.70
C GLY A 690 5.96 22.34 11.06
N GLY A 691 5.85 21.62 12.19
CA GLY A 691 5.85 22.22 13.53
C GLY A 691 4.62 23.06 13.90
N ILE A 692 3.45 22.79 13.32
CA ILE A 692 2.29 23.69 13.35
C ILE A 692 1.39 23.45 14.56
N ARG A 693 1.30 24.41 15.50
CA ARG A 693 0.40 24.30 16.67
C ARG A 693 -1.03 24.75 16.35
N LEU A 694 -2.03 24.01 16.83
CA LEU A 694 -3.45 24.28 16.63
C LEU A 694 -4.20 24.37 17.97
N GLY A 695 -5.35 25.05 17.96
CA GLY A 695 -6.25 25.16 19.10
C GLY A 695 -7.40 24.13 19.10
N TRP A 696 -8.17 24.11 20.19
CA TRP A 696 -9.31 23.21 20.41
C TRP A 696 -10.38 23.32 19.32
N GLN A 697 -10.92 22.19 18.85
CA GLN A 697 -11.96 22.12 17.79
C GLN A 697 -13.10 21.17 18.19
N LYS A 698 -14.35 21.65 18.08
CA LYS A 698 -15.58 21.00 18.58
C LYS A 698 -16.36 20.23 17.49
N LEU A 699 -17.13 19.23 17.92
CA LEU A 699 -18.14 18.48 17.14
C LEU A 699 -19.55 19.05 17.39
N ARG A 700 -20.38 19.16 16.35
CA ARG A 700 -21.78 19.60 16.47
C ARG A 700 -22.68 18.37 16.72
N ARG A 701 -23.37 18.34 17.86
CA ARG A 701 -24.14 17.17 18.35
C ARG A 701 -25.51 17.04 17.69
N THR A 702 -26.07 15.83 17.69
CA THR A 702 -27.36 15.50 17.03
C THR A 702 -28.40 14.87 17.96
N GLY A 703 -28.15 14.73 19.26
CA GLY A 703 -29.12 14.25 20.26
C GLY A 703 -29.42 12.75 20.20
N GLY A 704 -28.45 11.93 19.76
CA GLY A 704 -28.63 10.49 19.53
C GLY A 704 -28.60 9.62 20.78
N LEU A 705 -28.17 10.15 21.93
CA LEU A 705 -28.11 9.46 23.21
C LEU A 705 -29.51 9.16 23.79
N ASN A 706 -30.47 10.08 23.61
CA ASN A 706 -31.88 9.90 23.99
C ASN A 706 -32.51 8.59 23.48
N ALA A 707 -32.24 8.22 22.22
CA ALA A 707 -32.79 7.02 21.61
C ALA A 707 -32.21 5.71 22.20
N LEU A 708 -30.98 5.76 22.74
CA LEU A 708 -30.32 4.60 23.36
C LEU A 708 -30.82 4.36 24.80
N MET A 709 -31.02 5.43 25.56
CA MET A 709 -31.50 5.35 26.95
C MET A 709 -32.90 4.73 27.02
N GLY A 710 -33.81 5.11 26.12
CA GLY A 710 -35.16 4.53 26.04
C GLY A 710 -35.23 3.04 25.67
N GLN A 711 -34.14 2.43 25.19
CA GLN A 711 -34.08 1.01 24.84
C GLN A 711 -33.35 0.13 25.86
N ARG A 712 -32.59 0.69 26.81
CA ARG A 712 -31.66 -0.08 27.66
C ARG A 712 -31.62 0.28 29.15
N LEU A 713 -32.12 1.46 29.54
CA LEU A 713 -32.20 1.83 30.96
C LEU A 713 -33.69 1.86 31.35
N PRO A 714 -34.07 1.29 32.51
CA PRO A 714 -35.44 1.43 32.98
C PRO A 714 -35.71 2.92 33.18
N THR A 715 -36.61 3.48 32.36
CA THR A 715 -37.22 4.77 32.64
C THR A 715 -37.93 4.61 33.98
N GLY A 716 -37.47 5.29 35.02
CA GLY A 716 -38.20 5.37 36.28
C GLY A 716 -39.63 5.80 35.98
N ASP A 717 -40.59 5.03 36.48
CA ASP A 717 -42.01 5.32 36.33
C ASP A 717 -42.28 6.76 36.75
N GLY A 718 -42.78 7.55 35.80
CA GLY A 718 -43.50 8.76 36.12
C GLY A 718 -44.77 8.37 36.86
N SER A 719 -44.78 8.60 38.17
CA SER A 719 -46.01 8.64 38.96
C SER A 719 -45.98 9.87 39.85
N SER A 720 -46.88 10.81 39.50
CA SER A 720 -47.50 11.88 40.30
C SER A 720 -46.62 12.79 41.14
#